data_AF-A0A7J6MMY7-F1
#
_entry.id   AF-A0A7J6MMY7-F1
#
_cell.length_a   1.000
_cell.length_b   1.000
_cell.length_c   1.000
_cell.angle_alpha   90.00
_cell.angle_beta   90.00
_cell.angle_gamma   90.00
#
_symmetry.space_group_name_H-M   'P 1'
#
loop_
_entity.id
_entity.type
_entity.pdbx_description
1 polymer ?
#
loop_
_entity_poly.entity_id
_entity_poly.type
_entity_poly.pdbx_seq_one_letter_code
_entity_poly.pdbx_strand_id
1 'polypeptide(L)'
;MGLTLVAPLTPWFIQRLSPDMDPGKAASTMLAAYAAGTTIGSLVSGSISDKVGRRPVFLTGLFLYAVSYFLAANAWDLASFAGFRALAGFSAGTRPVFMAFLGDTCHPKDLTFYGMLLSVAVNGGMCIGPILGGALALFNLTFPLYLFGAIASLIFVLLLFVLRESRRPVNKNDQADCLKGPPVREERNKWMVPTIICLALISFSIQYLFTGWSTVFGVLGVERYNLNSAENGLLYVPLTRYVLNPALTGAVGMAISTLLVIEPFLYNIYWATAVGTVVGIGSAQDLYDDKTILSVTSDDSLVDIRTIPDLLARAGQQGNPKIATFLSNARIETLKFAQCQIAHTTISSVTNDELCEYLHEAGRHLPELVVTCTRNIAGEVANVRDELHVNDPQAIRQSQLVRMRMGEVWQLLQEYPRREVKVAVLDHGVNFTDPDLAPLRGSSVTSDGKVISGGWNLINDDSVLTPGDGHGQRVSLVLAAKGNNSAGMVGVAPDHVQLVSLQVCGKKGCPVDLLVKAIDMAIDIRVGVISMSLRYFTRDLNSTEFSLLRAVLRRAQEHNVLLVSAAGNENIDAHECYPCAYGGPNAICVAGLSDDVTYNLSERSNFGDMVDIAAFGELVYVGEDRFGYPNYQSGTSYAAPMVSAAAAILLSLGAEPSSVKRTLLADADQFETAGKPLRPGGGALNILSSVERVISMNNLRPIATPGNLRYRL
;
A
#
# COMPACT_ATOMS: atom_id res chain seq x y z
N MET A 1 -11.66 -9.69 -24.67
CA MET A 1 -10.59 -10.27 -23.82
C MET A 1 -9.36 -9.40 -23.84
N GLY A 2 -8.72 -9.18 -24.98
CA GLY A 2 -7.42 -8.52 -25.00
C GLY A 2 -7.33 -7.07 -24.51
N LEU A 3 -8.41 -6.29 -24.58
CA LEU A 3 -8.49 -4.97 -23.95
C LEU A 3 -8.36 -5.06 -22.43
N THR A 4 -9.11 -5.97 -21.80
CA THR A 4 -9.30 -6.07 -20.34
C THR A 4 -8.40 -7.10 -19.67
N LEU A 5 -7.72 -7.95 -20.44
CA LEU A 5 -6.80 -8.98 -19.94
C LEU A 5 -5.69 -8.40 -19.03
N VAL A 6 -5.17 -7.23 -19.41
CA VAL A 6 -4.06 -6.57 -18.71
C VAL A 6 -4.55 -5.66 -17.57
N ALA A 7 -5.84 -5.30 -17.55
CA ALA A 7 -6.39 -4.36 -16.57
C ALA A 7 -6.09 -4.73 -15.11
N PRO A 8 -6.32 -5.97 -14.63
CA PRO A 8 -5.97 -6.33 -13.26
C PRO A 8 -4.47 -6.53 -13.08
N LEU A 9 -3.66 -6.60 -14.14
CA LEU A 9 -2.21 -6.78 -14.10
C LEU A 9 -1.45 -5.46 -14.15
N THR A 10 -2.17 -4.35 -14.37
CA THR A 10 -1.61 -3.02 -14.58
C THR A 10 -0.60 -2.62 -13.49
N PRO A 11 -0.87 -2.80 -12.18
CA PRO A 11 0.09 -2.43 -11.13
C PRO A 11 1.45 -3.13 -11.29
N TRP A 12 1.41 -4.44 -11.52
CA TRP A 12 2.60 -5.28 -11.69
C TRP A 12 3.40 -4.96 -12.97
N PHE A 13 2.71 -4.61 -14.07
CA PHE A 13 3.41 -4.18 -15.27
C PHE A 13 4.01 -2.77 -15.13
N ILE A 14 3.37 -1.85 -14.42
CA ILE A 14 3.92 -0.51 -14.13
C ILE A 14 5.21 -0.66 -13.33
N GLN A 15 5.18 -1.46 -12.27
CA GLN A 15 6.34 -1.71 -11.42
C GLN A 15 7.51 -2.32 -12.21
N ARG A 16 7.22 -3.21 -13.17
CA ARG A 16 8.24 -3.82 -14.02
C ARG A 16 8.81 -2.86 -15.09
N LEU A 17 7.95 -2.03 -15.70
CA LEU A 17 8.27 -1.34 -16.95
C LEU A 17 8.48 0.18 -16.79
N SER A 18 8.08 0.76 -15.66
CA SER A 18 8.22 2.19 -15.36
C SER A 18 8.06 2.47 -13.84
N PRO A 19 8.99 1.99 -13.01
CA PRO A 19 8.93 2.19 -11.55
C PRO A 19 8.98 3.66 -11.12
N ASP A 20 9.56 4.54 -11.94
CA ASP A 20 9.76 5.96 -11.61
C ASP A 20 8.58 6.87 -12.02
N MET A 21 7.54 6.32 -12.64
CA MET A 21 6.38 7.09 -13.11
C MET A 21 5.18 6.90 -12.18
N ASP A 22 4.42 7.98 -11.96
CA ASP A 22 3.15 7.93 -11.24
C ASP A 22 2.28 6.75 -11.70
N PRO A 23 1.84 5.85 -10.79
CA PRO A 23 1.09 4.66 -11.14
C PRO A 23 -0.21 4.96 -11.90
N GLY A 24 -0.90 6.06 -11.56
CA GLY A 24 -2.10 6.50 -12.25
C GLY A 24 -1.83 6.89 -13.71
N LYS A 25 -0.76 7.64 -13.96
CA LYS A 25 -0.31 8.02 -15.32
C LYS A 25 0.15 6.81 -16.11
N ALA A 26 0.95 5.93 -15.52
CA ALA A 26 1.44 4.74 -16.20
C ALA A 26 0.29 3.78 -16.56
N ALA A 27 -0.65 3.56 -15.63
CA ALA A 27 -1.87 2.78 -15.88
C ALA A 27 -2.70 3.35 -17.03
N SER A 28 -2.91 4.67 -16.98
CA SER A 28 -3.69 5.40 -17.99
C SER A 28 -3.03 5.31 -19.37
N THR A 29 -1.71 5.46 -19.45
CA THR A 29 -0.95 5.31 -20.70
C THR A 29 -1.11 3.92 -21.31
N MET A 30 -1.01 2.85 -20.51
CA MET A 30 -1.11 1.47 -20.99
C MET A 30 -2.49 1.13 -21.56
N LEU A 31 -3.56 1.62 -20.92
CA LEU A 31 -4.93 1.40 -21.40
C LEU A 31 -5.30 2.33 -22.56
N ALA A 32 -4.88 3.61 -22.49
CA ALA A 32 -5.12 4.58 -23.54
C ALA A 32 -4.44 4.20 -24.86
N ALA A 33 -3.24 3.60 -24.82
CA ALA A 33 -2.53 3.18 -26.03
C ALA A 33 -3.33 2.16 -26.86
N TYR A 34 -3.95 1.16 -26.20
CA TYR A 34 -4.83 0.20 -26.89
C TYR A 34 -6.07 0.88 -27.46
N ALA A 35 -6.69 1.80 -26.71
CA ALA A 35 -7.86 2.55 -27.18
C ALA A 35 -7.52 3.43 -28.39
N ALA A 36 -6.40 4.16 -28.35
CA ALA A 36 -5.90 4.97 -29.45
C ALA A 36 -5.65 4.13 -30.70
N GLY A 37 -4.98 2.99 -30.54
CA GLY A 37 -4.80 2.02 -31.63
C GLY A 37 -6.13 1.57 -32.22
N THR A 38 -7.09 1.20 -31.38
CA THR A 38 -8.44 0.74 -31.81
C THR A 38 -9.18 1.81 -32.61
N THR A 39 -9.13 3.07 -32.15
CA THR A 39 -9.73 4.20 -32.85
C THR A 39 -9.14 4.35 -34.25
N ILE A 40 -7.81 4.39 -34.38
CA ILE A 40 -7.13 4.53 -35.67
C ILE A 40 -7.45 3.34 -36.58
N GLY A 41 -7.38 2.12 -36.05
CA GLY A 41 -7.69 0.90 -36.80
C GLY A 41 -9.13 0.86 -37.31
N SER A 42 -10.09 1.34 -36.51
CA SER A 42 -11.51 1.37 -36.89
C SER A 42 -11.83 2.36 -38.01
N LEU A 43 -11.14 3.51 -38.05
CA LEU A 43 -11.30 4.52 -39.10
C LEU A 43 -10.78 4.03 -40.46
N VAL A 44 -9.67 3.28 -40.44
CA VAL A 44 -8.94 2.91 -41.66
C VAL A 44 -9.38 1.55 -42.21
N SER A 45 -9.61 0.56 -41.33
CA SER A 45 -9.83 -0.83 -41.73
C SER A 45 -11.08 -1.05 -42.60
N GLY A 46 -12.17 -0.33 -42.34
CA GLY A 46 -13.39 -0.39 -43.15
C GLY A 46 -13.15 0.01 -44.61
N SER A 47 -12.57 1.20 -44.80
CA SER A 47 -12.24 1.75 -46.12
C SER A 47 -11.24 0.88 -46.90
N ILE A 48 -10.24 0.30 -46.22
CA ILE A 48 -9.28 -0.61 -46.87
C ILE A 48 -9.97 -1.91 -47.25
N SER A 49 -10.81 -2.45 -46.38
CA SER A 49 -11.54 -3.67 -46.66
C SER A 49 -12.49 -3.51 -47.85
N ASP A 50 -13.02 -2.31 -48.05
CA ASP A 50 -13.82 -2.01 -49.23
C ASP A 50 -13.03 -1.99 -50.54
N LYS A 51 -11.70 -1.91 -50.50
CA LYS A 51 -10.84 -1.90 -51.70
C LYS A 51 -10.20 -3.26 -51.96
N VAL A 52 -9.71 -3.90 -50.90
CA VAL A 52 -8.84 -5.09 -50.98
C VAL A 52 -9.61 -6.39 -50.73
N GLY A 53 -10.82 -6.30 -50.17
CA GLY A 53 -11.60 -7.47 -49.73
C GLY A 53 -11.64 -7.59 -48.21
N ARG A 54 -12.56 -8.41 -47.70
CA ARG A 54 -12.82 -8.58 -46.27
C ARG A 54 -11.83 -9.55 -45.66
N ARG A 55 -11.52 -10.65 -46.36
CA ARG A 55 -10.64 -11.71 -45.87
C ARG A 55 -9.19 -11.23 -45.65
N PRO A 56 -8.51 -10.55 -46.59
CA PRO A 56 -7.13 -10.10 -46.41
C PRO A 56 -6.96 -9.15 -45.23
N VAL A 57 -7.90 -8.21 -45.05
CA VAL A 57 -7.84 -7.22 -43.96
C VAL A 57 -8.06 -7.88 -42.62
N PHE A 58 -9.02 -8.80 -42.53
CA PHE A 58 -9.30 -9.53 -41.28
C PHE A 58 -8.13 -10.43 -40.87
N LEU A 59 -7.55 -11.20 -41.82
CA LEU A 59 -6.40 -12.07 -41.56
C LEU A 59 -5.15 -11.28 -41.17
N THR A 60 -4.90 -10.15 -41.84
CA THR A 60 -3.78 -9.26 -41.49
C THR A 60 -3.95 -8.67 -40.10
N GLY A 61 -5.17 -8.23 -39.75
CA GLY A 61 -5.49 -7.77 -38.41
C GLY A 61 -5.23 -8.83 -37.35
N LEU A 62 -5.68 -10.07 -37.58
CA LEU A 62 -5.49 -11.17 -36.63
C LEU A 62 -4.02 -11.59 -36.48
N PHE A 63 -3.24 -11.57 -37.56
CA PHE A 63 -1.80 -11.78 -37.51
C PHE A 63 -1.09 -10.70 -36.68
N LEU A 64 -1.39 -9.42 -36.94
CA LEU A 64 -0.84 -8.30 -36.16
C LEU A 64 -1.25 -8.39 -34.69
N TYR A 65 -2.48 -8.85 -34.41
CA TYR A 65 -2.95 -9.10 -33.05
C TYR A 65 -2.05 -10.14 -32.37
N ALA A 66 -1.85 -11.31 -32.98
CA ALA A 66 -1.02 -12.37 -32.42
C ALA A 66 0.43 -11.88 -32.14
N VAL A 67 1.06 -11.25 -33.13
CA VAL A 67 2.42 -10.70 -33.00
C VAL A 67 2.50 -9.67 -31.88
N SER A 68 1.53 -8.76 -31.78
CA SER A 68 1.52 -7.73 -30.74
C SER A 68 1.48 -8.30 -29.32
N TYR A 69 0.85 -9.44 -29.09
CA TYR A 69 0.83 -10.11 -27.78
C TYR A 69 2.20 -10.70 -27.40
N PHE A 70 2.90 -11.31 -28.35
CA PHE A 70 4.26 -11.80 -28.12
C PHE A 70 5.24 -10.65 -27.89
N LEU A 71 5.09 -9.54 -28.62
CA LEU A 71 5.90 -8.34 -28.42
C LEU A 71 5.61 -7.70 -27.05
N ALA A 72 4.34 -7.54 -26.68
CA ALA A 72 3.94 -7.01 -25.37
C ALA A 72 4.44 -7.88 -24.20
N ALA A 73 4.46 -9.21 -24.37
CA ALA A 73 5.02 -10.12 -23.37
C ALA A 73 6.54 -9.90 -23.13
N ASN A 74 7.25 -9.40 -24.14
CA ASN A 74 8.69 -9.14 -24.13
C ASN A 74 9.05 -7.66 -24.09
N ALA A 75 8.11 -6.79 -23.72
CA ALA A 75 8.40 -5.37 -23.60
C ALA A 75 9.47 -5.11 -22.53
N TRP A 76 10.36 -4.16 -22.82
CA TRP A 76 11.49 -3.80 -21.97
C TRP A 76 11.28 -2.48 -21.23
N ASP A 77 10.30 -1.67 -21.65
CA ASP A 77 9.91 -0.42 -21.00
C ASP A 77 8.42 -0.13 -21.23
N LEU A 78 7.88 0.89 -20.55
CA LEU A 78 6.47 1.26 -20.68
C LEU A 78 6.12 1.76 -22.10
N ALA A 79 7.05 2.41 -22.79
CA ALA A 79 6.83 2.95 -24.12
C ALA A 79 6.67 1.85 -25.17
N SER A 80 7.55 0.85 -25.17
CA SER A 80 7.49 -0.35 -26.00
C SER A 80 6.24 -1.15 -25.69
N PHE A 81 5.90 -1.35 -24.41
CA PHE A 81 4.66 -2.00 -24.03
C PHE A 81 3.44 -1.25 -24.55
N ALA A 82 3.36 0.06 -24.33
CA ALA A 82 2.28 0.91 -24.84
C ALA A 82 2.21 0.86 -26.39
N GLY A 83 3.34 0.88 -27.08
CA GLY A 83 3.41 0.74 -28.53
C GLY A 83 2.88 -0.60 -29.04
N PHE A 84 3.28 -1.70 -28.41
CA PHE A 84 2.76 -3.04 -28.74
C PHE A 84 1.27 -3.17 -28.39
N ARG A 85 0.81 -2.53 -27.32
CA ARG A 85 -0.62 -2.43 -26.97
C ARG A 85 -1.40 -1.61 -27.98
N ALA A 86 -0.83 -0.52 -28.51
CA ALA A 86 -1.45 0.25 -29.59
C ALA A 86 -1.55 -0.58 -30.88
N LEU A 87 -0.53 -1.40 -31.19
CA LEU A 87 -0.59 -2.33 -32.32
C LEU A 87 -1.70 -3.40 -32.14
N ALA A 88 -1.84 -3.93 -30.92
CA ALA A 88 -2.95 -4.83 -30.55
C ALA A 88 -4.31 -4.13 -30.67
N GLY A 89 -4.38 -2.85 -30.30
CA GLY A 89 -5.56 -2.01 -30.47
C GLY A 89 -5.91 -1.81 -31.94
N PHE A 90 -4.94 -1.44 -32.77
CA PHE A 90 -5.12 -1.22 -34.21
C PHE A 90 -5.69 -2.45 -34.92
N SER A 91 -5.18 -3.63 -34.55
CA SER A 91 -5.70 -4.90 -35.05
C SER A 91 -7.11 -5.23 -34.53
N ALA A 92 -7.44 -4.90 -33.28
CA ALA A 92 -8.81 -4.97 -32.78
C ALA A 92 -9.76 -3.97 -33.47
N GLY A 93 -9.21 -2.92 -34.08
CA GLY A 93 -9.92 -1.97 -34.91
C GLY A 93 -10.55 -2.55 -36.18
N THR A 94 -10.30 -3.81 -36.55
CA THR A 94 -10.97 -4.46 -37.70
C THR A 94 -12.43 -4.87 -37.45
N ARG A 95 -12.99 -4.59 -36.27
CA ARG A 95 -14.38 -4.89 -35.93
C ARG A 95 -15.42 -4.43 -36.97
N PRO A 96 -15.32 -3.23 -37.61
CA PRO A 96 -16.24 -2.83 -38.67
C PRO A 96 -16.20 -3.75 -39.90
N VAL A 97 -15.03 -4.31 -40.21
CA VAL A 97 -14.84 -5.28 -41.32
C VAL A 97 -15.64 -6.55 -41.08
N PHE A 98 -15.69 -7.01 -39.83
CA PHE A 98 -16.49 -8.18 -39.44
C PHE A 98 -18.00 -7.88 -39.53
N MET A 99 -18.44 -6.70 -39.10
CA MET A 99 -19.84 -6.29 -39.25
C MET A 99 -20.26 -6.19 -40.72
N ALA A 100 -19.38 -5.64 -41.56
CA ALA A 100 -19.61 -5.59 -43.00
C ALA A 100 -19.65 -7.00 -43.61
N PHE A 101 -18.75 -7.90 -43.18
CA PHE A 101 -18.75 -9.30 -43.62
C PHE A 101 -20.07 -10.02 -43.26
N LEU A 102 -20.62 -9.78 -42.06
CA LEU A 102 -21.94 -10.31 -41.68
C LEU A 102 -23.05 -9.74 -42.57
N GLY A 103 -23.02 -8.43 -42.86
CA GLY A 103 -23.97 -7.81 -43.78
C GLY A 103 -23.87 -8.36 -45.22
N ASP A 104 -22.66 -8.73 -45.66
CA ASP A 104 -22.41 -9.27 -46.99
C ASP A 104 -22.83 -10.75 -47.13
N THR A 105 -22.93 -11.50 -46.03
CA THR A 105 -23.11 -12.97 -46.05
C THR A 105 -24.42 -13.46 -45.43
N CYS A 106 -24.98 -12.74 -44.46
CA CYS A 106 -26.18 -13.16 -43.75
C CYS A 106 -27.45 -12.64 -44.44
N HIS A 107 -28.50 -13.46 -44.41
CA HIS A 107 -29.83 -12.99 -44.79
C HIS A 107 -30.31 -11.93 -43.77
N PRO A 108 -31.05 -10.87 -44.18
CA PRO A 108 -31.46 -9.78 -43.29
C PRO A 108 -32.19 -10.22 -42.01
N LYS A 109 -32.89 -11.35 -42.07
CA LYS A 109 -33.60 -11.95 -40.92
C LYS A 109 -32.65 -12.53 -39.85
N ASP A 110 -31.45 -12.95 -40.25
CA ASP A 110 -30.47 -13.61 -39.36
C ASP A 110 -29.43 -12.61 -38.84
N LEU A 111 -29.33 -11.43 -39.45
CA LEU A 111 -28.35 -10.39 -39.09
C LEU A 111 -28.49 -9.95 -37.62
N THR A 112 -29.73 -9.88 -37.11
CA THR A 112 -30.00 -9.57 -35.70
C THR A 112 -29.47 -10.65 -34.77
N PHE A 113 -29.62 -11.93 -35.13
CA PHE A 113 -29.14 -13.05 -34.32
C PHE A 113 -27.60 -13.11 -34.27
N TYR A 114 -26.93 -12.99 -35.42
CA TYR A 114 -25.46 -12.98 -35.47
C TYR A 114 -24.87 -11.71 -34.82
N GLY A 115 -25.54 -10.55 -34.95
CA GLY A 115 -25.18 -9.33 -34.24
C GLY A 115 -25.30 -9.47 -32.71
N MET A 116 -26.34 -10.19 -32.23
CA MET A 116 -26.48 -10.55 -30.83
C MET A 116 -25.35 -11.48 -30.37
N LEU A 117 -25.05 -12.55 -31.12
CA LEU A 117 -23.99 -13.50 -30.77
C LEU A 117 -22.61 -12.82 -30.67
N LEU A 118 -22.32 -11.91 -31.60
CA LEU A 118 -21.11 -11.09 -31.55
C LEU A 118 -21.08 -10.19 -30.31
N SER A 119 -22.22 -9.61 -29.93
CA SER A 119 -22.32 -8.79 -28.71
C SER A 119 -22.08 -9.62 -27.45
N VAL A 120 -22.60 -10.85 -27.39
CA VAL A 120 -22.32 -11.80 -26.30
C VAL A 120 -20.83 -12.13 -26.24
N ALA A 121 -20.21 -12.44 -27.38
CA ALA A 121 -18.78 -12.77 -27.45
C ALA A 121 -17.87 -11.61 -27.01
N VAL A 122 -18.17 -10.38 -27.46
CA VAL A 122 -17.40 -9.18 -27.09
C VAL A 122 -17.55 -8.87 -25.61
N ASN A 123 -18.78 -8.77 -25.11
CA ASN A 123 -19.04 -8.44 -23.71
C ASN A 123 -18.56 -9.55 -22.78
N GLY A 124 -18.89 -10.81 -23.07
CA GLY A 124 -18.40 -11.97 -22.30
C GLY A 124 -16.88 -12.04 -22.28
N GLY A 125 -16.23 -11.75 -23.41
CA GLY A 125 -14.79 -11.64 -23.48
C GLY A 125 -14.21 -10.48 -22.67
N MET A 126 -14.91 -9.35 -22.54
CA MET A 126 -14.49 -8.26 -21.65
C MET A 126 -14.62 -8.64 -20.18
N CYS A 127 -15.60 -9.47 -19.84
CA CYS A 127 -15.87 -9.94 -18.48
C CYS A 127 -14.88 -11.01 -18.01
N ILE A 128 -14.63 -12.00 -18.87
CA ILE A 128 -13.74 -13.13 -18.57
C ILE A 128 -12.26 -12.70 -18.62
N GLY A 129 -11.95 -11.66 -19.41
CA GLY A 129 -10.60 -11.14 -19.62
C GLY A 129 -9.83 -10.87 -18.32
N PRO A 130 -10.33 -10.02 -17.40
CA PRO A 130 -9.65 -9.75 -16.13
C PRO A 130 -9.49 -10.98 -15.25
N ILE A 131 -10.50 -11.85 -15.18
CA ILE A 131 -10.47 -13.05 -14.34
C ILE A 131 -9.34 -13.98 -14.80
N LEU A 132 -9.30 -14.28 -16.10
CA LEU A 132 -8.24 -15.12 -16.66
C LEU A 132 -6.88 -14.42 -16.62
N GLY A 133 -6.83 -13.12 -16.90
CA GLY A 133 -5.58 -12.34 -16.82
C GLY A 133 -4.97 -12.40 -15.43
N GLY A 134 -5.77 -12.08 -14.41
CA GLY A 134 -5.38 -12.12 -13.01
C GLY A 134 -4.98 -13.52 -12.51
N ALA A 135 -5.78 -14.54 -12.83
CA ALA A 135 -5.53 -15.92 -12.40
C ALA A 135 -4.28 -16.52 -13.07
N LEU A 136 -4.10 -16.30 -14.36
CA LEU A 136 -2.96 -16.84 -15.12
C LEU A 136 -1.64 -16.14 -14.79
N ALA A 137 -1.71 -14.88 -14.34
CA ALA A 137 -0.52 -14.14 -13.90
C ALA A 137 0.08 -14.67 -12.59
N LEU A 138 -0.65 -15.49 -11.81
CA LEU A 138 -0.10 -16.15 -10.62
C LEU A 138 1.07 -17.08 -10.93
N PHE A 139 1.12 -17.65 -12.14
CA PHE A 139 2.24 -18.49 -12.58
C PHE A 139 3.44 -17.65 -13.05
N ASN A 140 3.16 -16.65 -13.90
CA ASN A 140 4.14 -15.69 -14.40
C ASN A 140 3.39 -14.48 -14.98
N LEU A 141 3.84 -13.26 -14.66
CA LEU A 141 3.20 -12.00 -15.08
C LEU A 141 2.93 -11.90 -16.59
N THR A 142 3.83 -12.46 -17.42
CA THR A 142 3.73 -12.41 -18.89
C THR A 142 3.01 -13.59 -19.52
N PHE A 143 2.77 -14.65 -18.76
CA PHE A 143 2.13 -15.87 -19.26
C PHE A 143 0.75 -15.63 -19.90
N PRO A 144 -0.13 -14.77 -19.36
CA PRO A 144 -1.39 -14.43 -20.02
C PRO A 144 -1.17 -13.88 -21.44
N LEU A 145 -0.15 -13.04 -21.64
CA LEU A 145 0.12 -12.47 -22.97
C LEU A 145 0.60 -13.53 -23.96
N TYR A 146 1.49 -14.44 -23.53
CA TYR A 146 1.94 -15.56 -24.34
C TYR A 146 0.81 -16.52 -24.72
N LEU A 147 -0.03 -16.90 -23.76
CA LEU A 147 -1.15 -17.82 -24.00
C LEU A 147 -2.13 -17.24 -25.02
N PHE A 148 -2.51 -15.97 -24.85
CA PHE A 148 -3.46 -15.33 -25.76
C PHE A 148 -2.84 -15.03 -27.14
N GLY A 149 -1.53 -14.76 -27.21
CA GLY A 149 -0.79 -14.73 -28.47
C GLY A 149 -0.84 -16.07 -29.20
N ALA A 150 -0.63 -17.19 -28.47
CA ALA A 150 -0.69 -18.53 -29.04
C ALA A 150 -2.11 -18.90 -29.52
N ILE A 151 -3.15 -18.58 -28.75
CA ILE A 151 -4.55 -18.77 -29.15
C ILE A 151 -4.86 -17.96 -30.41
N ALA A 152 -4.44 -16.69 -30.46
CA ALA A 152 -4.63 -15.84 -31.65
C ALA A 152 -3.91 -16.41 -32.88
N SER A 153 -2.68 -16.92 -32.72
CA SER A 153 -1.94 -17.61 -33.79
C SER A 153 -2.68 -18.87 -34.28
N LEU A 154 -3.23 -19.66 -33.37
CA LEU A 154 -3.99 -20.87 -33.74
C LEU A 154 -5.24 -20.50 -34.54
N ILE A 155 -5.99 -19.49 -34.09
CA ILE A 155 -7.18 -18.99 -34.81
C ILE A 155 -6.77 -18.42 -36.16
N PHE A 156 -5.65 -17.69 -36.25
CA PHE A 156 -5.13 -17.19 -37.51
C PHE A 156 -4.87 -18.32 -38.50
N VAL A 157 -4.13 -19.37 -38.07
CA VAL A 157 -3.83 -20.53 -38.90
C VAL A 157 -5.11 -21.24 -39.35
N LEU A 158 -6.08 -21.43 -38.45
CA LEU A 158 -7.37 -22.05 -38.79
C LEU A 158 -8.12 -21.22 -39.86
N LEU A 159 -8.20 -19.90 -39.68
CA LEU A 159 -8.93 -19.02 -40.58
C LEU A 159 -8.25 -18.82 -41.93
N LEU A 160 -6.94 -19.08 -42.07
CA LEU A 160 -6.30 -19.13 -43.39
C LEU A 160 -6.99 -20.15 -44.31
N PHE A 161 -7.42 -21.29 -43.76
CA PHE A 161 -8.04 -22.37 -44.51
C PHE A 161 -9.57 -22.29 -44.57
N VAL A 162 -10.21 -21.81 -43.49
CA VAL A 162 -11.68 -21.83 -43.36
C VAL A 162 -12.33 -20.57 -43.93
N LEU A 163 -11.72 -19.39 -43.73
CA LEU A 163 -12.36 -18.12 -44.07
C LEU A 163 -12.32 -17.90 -45.58
N ARG A 164 -13.51 -17.78 -46.20
CA ARG A 164 -13.66 -17.46 -47.63
C ARG A 164 -13.90 -15.96 -47.81
N GLU A 165 -13.50 -15.42 -48.95
CA GLU A 165 -13.77 -14.02 -49.31
C GLU A 165 -15.27 -13.82 -49.54
N SER A 166 -15.89 -12.88 -48.81
CA SER A 166 -17.31 -12.55 -49.00
C SER A 166 -17.52 -11.63 -50.19
N ARG A 167 -16.57 -10.71 -50.44
CA ARG A 167 -16.70 -9.73 -51.51
C ARG A 167 -16.08 -10.25 -52.80
N ARG A 168 -16.92 -10.64 -53.76
CA ARG A 168 -16.46 -10.90 -55.13
C ARG A 168 -16.01 -9.59 -55.78
N PRO A 169 -14.89 -9.55 -56.52
CA PRO A 169 -14.50 -8.35 -57.27
C PRO A 169 -15.62 -7.99 -58.24
N VAL A 170 -16.13 -6.76 -58.14
CA VAL A 170 -17.18 -6.25 -59.04
C VAL A 170 -16.57 -6.11 -60.42
N ASN A 171 -17.16 -6.81 -61.40
CA ASN A 171 -16.78 -6.66 -62.80
C ASN A 171 -17.15 -5.23 -63.23
N LYS A 172 -16.21 -4.45 -63.76
CA LYS A 172 -16.45 -3.05 -64.15
C LYS A 172 -17.61 -2.87 -65.14
N ASN A 173 -17.99 -3.94 -65.84
CA ASN A 173 -19.11 -3.95 -66.78
C ASN A 173 -20.49 -4.04 -66.10
N ASP A 174 -20.59 -4.56 -64.87
CA ASP A 174 -21.88 -4.70 -64.15
C ASP A 174 -22.32 -3.39 -63.47
N GLN A 175 -21.39 -2.45 -63.22
CA GLN A 175 -21.72 -1.12 -62.68
C GLN A 175 -22.48 -0.24 -63.67
N ALA A 176 -22.35 -0.49 -64.97
CA ALA A 176 -22.97 0.33 -66.01
C ALA A 176 -24.50 0.12 -66.13
N ASP A 177 -25.03 -1.02 -65.67
CA ASP A 177 -26.47 -1.32 -65.78
C ASP A 177 -27.28 -1.02 -64.51
N CYS A 178 -26.68 -1.00 -63.31
CA CYS A 178 -27.39 -0.65 -62.07
C CYS A 178 -27.57 0.86 -61.84
N LEU A 179 -26.90 1.73 -62.61
CA LEU A 179 -27.01 3.19 -62.51
C LEU A 179 -28.17 3.79 -63.33
N LYS A 180 -29.00 2.97 -63.98
CA LYS A 180 -30.15 3.40 -64.80
C LYS A 180 -31.47 3.50 -64.03
N GLY A 181 -31.44 3.55 -62.69
CA GLY A 181 -32.60 3.93 -61.89
C GLY A 181 -32.73 5.46 -61.81
N PRO A 182 -33.95 6.03 -61.69
CA PRO A 182 -34.08 7.46 -61.41
C PRO A 182 -33.30 7.79 -60.14
N PRO A 183 -32.60 8.94 -60.06
CA PRO A 183 -31.86 9.31 -58.88
C PRO A 183 -32.85 9.43 -57.72
N VAL A 184 -32.82 8.45 -56.81
CA VAL A 184 -33.51 8.57 -55.53
C VAL A 184 -32.77 9.68 -54.81
N ARG A 185 -33.40 10.86 -54.79
CA ARG A 185 -32.94 12.00 -54.02
C ARG A 185 -33.17 11.61 -52.56
N GLU A 186 -32.20 10.92 -51.95
CA GLU A 186 -32.23 10.66 -50.52
C GLU A 186 -32.30 12.01 -49.82
N GLU A 187 -33.47 12.35 -49.28
CA GLU A 187 -33.61 13.51 -48.43
C GLU A 187 -32.70 13.29 -47.25
N ARG A 188 -31.57 14.01 -47.24
CA ARG A 188 -30.55 13.93 -46.20
C ARG A 188 -31.24 14.18 -44.87
N ASN A 189 -31.48 13.10 -44.12
CA ASN A 189 -32.26 13.16 -42.89
C ASN A 189 -31.61 14.19 -41.95
N LYS A 190 -32.33 15.29 -41.70
CA LYS A 190 -31.83 16.45 -40.95
C LYS A 190 -31.41 16.06 -39.52
N TRP A 191 -31.95 14.96 -39.01
CA TRP A 191 -31.65 14.40 -37.71
C TRP A 191 -30.48 13.42 -37.69
N MET A 192 -29.99 12.95 -38.85
CA MET A 192 -28.93 11.94 -38.92
C MET A 192 -27.63 12.41 -38.25
N VAL A 193 -27.17 13.62 -38.55
CA VAL A 193 -25.93 14.16 -37.96
C VAL A 193 -26.08 14.40 -36.45
N PRO A 194 -27.14 15.08 -35.96
CA PRO A 194 -27.41 15.17 -34.52
C PRO A 194 -27.50 13.81 -33.81
N THR A 195 -28.17 12.82 -34.41
CA THR A 195 -28.28 11.47 -33.85
C THR A 195 -26.93 10.76 -33.77
N ILE A 196 -26.09 10.85 -34.80
CA ILE A 196 -24.74 10.28 -34.78
C ILE A 196 -23.87 10.94 -33.70
N ILE A 197 -23.93 12.27 -33.57
CA ILE A 197 -23.21 13.00 -32.51
C ILE A 197 -23.69 12.56 -31.13
N CYS A 198 -25.01 12.46 -30.93
CA CYS A 198 -25.61 12.01 -29.68
C CYS A 198 -25.16 10.59 -29.31
N LEU A 199 -25.24 9.64 -30.26
CA LEU A 199 -24.78 8.25 -30.05
C LEU A 199 -23.27 8.17 -29.79
N ALA A 200 -22.46 9.00 -30.45
CA ALA A 200 -21.02 9.06 -30.23
C ALA A 200 -20.69 9.57 -28.82
N LEU A 201 -21.38 10.62 -28.35
CA LEU A 201 -21.21 11.14 -26.99
C LEU A 201 -21.63 10.12 -25.93
N ILE A 202 -22.76 9.43 -26.13
CA ILE A 202 -23.20 8.36 -25.23
C ILE A 202 -22.16 7.23 -25.19
N SER A 203 -21.69 6.78 -26.35
CA SER A 203 -20.67 5.73 -26.44
C SER A 203 -19.35 6.15 -25.81
N PHE A 204 -18.96 7.41 -25.97
CA PHE A 204 -17.76 7.96 -25.33
C PHE A 204 -17.89 7.95 -23.81
N SER A 205 -19.01 8.42 -23.26
CA SER A 205 -19.26 8.45 -21.82
C SER A 205 -19.24 7.05 -21.19
N ILE A 206 -19.88 6.07 -21.84
CA ILE A 206 -19.86 4.67 -21.38
C ILE A 206 -18.43 4.12 -21.39
N GLN A 207 -17.68 4.38 -22.46
CA GLN A 207 -16.31 3.89 -22.58
C GLN A 207 -15.36 4.60 -21.61
N TYR A 208 -15.55 5.88 -21.34
CA TYR A 208 -14.80 6.66 -20.36
C TYR A 208 -14.99 6.12 -18.95
N LEU A 209 -16.25 5.91 -18.52
CA LEU A 209 -16.57 5.32 -17.22
C LEU A 209 -15.98 3.91 -17.07
N PHE A 210 -16.14 3.08 -18.10
CA PHE A 210 -15.58 1.73 -18.11
C PHE A 210 -14.05 1.73 -17.99
N THR A 211 -13.39 2.61 -18.74
CA THR A 211 -11.93 2.69 -18.77
C THR A 211 -11.38 3.25 -17.46
N GLY A 212 -11.97 4.34 -16.95
CA GLY A 212 -11.60 4.92 -15.66
C GLY A 212 -11.80 3.95 -14.49
N TRP A 213 -12.85 3.14 -14.51
CA TRP A 213 -13.02 2.07 -13.53
C TRP A 213 -11.90 1.01 -13.66
N SER A 214 -11.61 0.57 -14.89
CA SER A 214 -10.61 -0.47 -15.13
C SER A 214 -9.18 -0.05 -14.78
N THR A 215 -8.87 1.26 -14.80
CA THR A 215 -7.57 1.81 -14.38
C THR A 215 -7.50 2.02 -12.87
N VAL A 216 -8.51 2.63 -12.25
CA VAL A 216 -8.49 3.01 -10.83
C VAL A 216 -8.55 1.79 -9.92
N PHE A 217 -9.48 0.86 -10.15
CA PHE A 217 -9.67 -0.28 -9.24
C PHE A 217 -8.56 -1.32 -9.36
N GLY A 218 -7.93 -1.45 -10.54
CA GLY A 218 -6.78 -2.34 -10.71
C GLY A 218 -5.62 -1.91 -9.82
N VAL A 219 -5.37 -0.61 -9.68
CA VAL A 219 -4.33 -0.02 -8.82
C VAL A 219 -4.76 0.01 -7.36
N LEU A 220 -5.97 0.50 -7.09
CA LEU A 220 -6.51 0.64 -5.73
C LEU A 220 -6.72 -0.70 -5.02
N GLY A 221 -7.08 -1.77 -5.74
CA GLY A 221 -7.20 -3.12 -5.19
C GLY A 221 -5.87 -3.62 -4.60
N VAL A 222 -4.76 -3.28 -5.24
CA VAL A 222 -3.42 -3.65 -4.76
C VAL A 222 -2.98 -2.69 -3.64
N GLU A 223 -3.08 -1.38 -3.86
CA GLU A 223 -2.58 -0.36 -2.92
C GLU A 223 -3.38 -0.29 -1.62
N ARG A 224 -4.71 -0.41 -1.67
CA ARG A 224 -5.59 -0.23 -0.49
C ARG A 224 -5.96 -1.54 0.20
N TYR A 225 -6.06 -2.62 -0.57
CA TYR A 225 -6.61 -3.90 -0.08
C TYR A 225 -5.61 -5.07 -0.17
N ASN A 226 -4.38 -4.83 -0.65
CA ASN A 226 -3.30 -5.82 -0.76
C ASN A 226 -3.72 -7.10 -1.51
N LEU A 227 -4.55 -6.95 -2.55
CA LEU A 227 -5.06 -8.09 -3.32
C LEU A 227 -3.99 -8.66 -4.25
N ASN A 228 -3.93 -9.99 -4.34
CA ASN A 228 -3.09 -10.65 -5.35
C ASN A 228 -3.71 -10.53 -6.75
N SER A 229 -2.97 -10.88 -7.82
CA SER A 229 -3.44 -10.69 -9.21
C SER A 229 -4.77 -11.39 -9.51
N ALA A 230 -5.02 -12.57 -8.92
CA ALA A 230 -6.27 -13.30 -9.09
C ALA A 230 -7.42 -12.65 -8.33
N GLU A 231 -7.20 -12.24 -7.08
CA GLU A 231 -8.18 -11.48 -6.28
C GLU A 231 -8.49 -10.13 -6.92
N ASN A 232 -7.48 -9.45 -7.46
CA ASN A 232 -7.63 -8.21 -8.21
C ASN A 232 -8.41 -8.44 -9.50
N GLY A 233 -8.22 -9.58 -10.18
CA GLY A 233 -9.06 -10.01 -11.30
C GLY A 233 -10.51 -10.31 -10.89
N LEU A 234 -10.73 -10.79 -9.67
CA LEU A 234 -12.07 -11.08 -9.11
C LEU A 234 -12.83 -9.81 -8.71
N LEU A 235 -12.17 -8.67 -8.43
CA LEU A 235 -12.85 -7.38 -8.26
C LEU A 235 -13.69 -6.98 -9.48
N TYR A 236 -13.35 -7.53 -10.65
CA TYR A 236 -14.09 -7.29 -11.87
C TYR A 236 -15.37 -8.16 -11.97
N VAL A 237 -15.60 -9.12 -11.06
CA VAL A 237 -16.75 -10.07 -11.05
C VAL A 237 -18.09 -9.45 -10.57
N PRO A 238 -18.16 -8.74 -9.43
CA PRO A 238 -19.42 -8.13 -8.99
C PRO A 238 -19.98 -7.14 -10.02
N LEU A 239 -19.11 -6.38 -10.69
CA LEU A 239 -19.48 -5.41 -11.72
C LEU A 239 -19.83 -6.06 -13.06
N THR A 240 -19.19 -7.18 -13.42
CA THR A 240 -19.61 -7.95 -14.59
C THR A 240 -21.00 -8.51 -14.40
N ARG A 241 -21.48 -8.75 -13.18
CA ARG A 241 -22.91 -9.04 -12.93
C ARG A 241 -23.83 -7.86 -13.26
N TYR A 242 -23.38 -6.62 -13.02
CA TYR A 242 -24.10 -5.39 -13.40
C TYR A 242 -23.97 -5.01 -14.89
N VAL A 243 -22.98 -5.55 -15.63
CA VAL A 243 -22.81 -5.35 -17.08
C VAL A 243 -23.39 -6.51 -17.91
N LEU A 244 -23.27 -7.76 -17.42
CA LEU A 244 -23.87 -8.95 -18.02
C LEU A 244 -25.39 -8.93 -17.88
N ASN A 245 -25.95 -8.48 -16.75
CA ASN A 245 -27.41 -8.42 -16.64
C ASN A 245 -28.01 -7.51 -17.72
N PRO A 246 -27.50 -6.29 -18.00
CA PRO A 246 -27.88 -5.45 -19.15
C PRO A 246 -27.52 -6.03 -20.52
N ALA A 247 -26.47 -6.83 -20.66
CA ALA A 247 -26.14 -7.50 -21.93
C ALA A 247 -27.04 -8.72 -22.22
N LEU A 248 -27.48 -9.44 -21.18
CA LEU A 248 -28.47 -10.53 -21.22
C LEU A 248 -29.90 -9.96 -21.34
N THR A 249 -30.23 -8.90 -20.60
CA THR A 249 -31.47 -8.14 -20.79
C THR A 249 -31.43 -7.28 -22.03
N GLY A 250 -30.29 -7.01 -22.67
CA GLY A 250 -30.18 -6.25 -23.92
C GLY A 250 -30.87 -6.92 -25.11
N ALA A 251 -31.10 -8.23 -25.03
CA ALA A 251 -31.96 -8.96 -25.96
C ALA A 251 -33.47 -8.63 -25.80
N VAL A 252 -33.88 -8.14 -24.62
CA VAL A 252 -35.23 -7.65 -24.29
C VAL A 252 -35.27 -6.10 -24.20
N GLY A 253 -34.09 -5.49 -23.99
CA GLY A 253 -33.88 -4.13 -23.55
C GLY A 253 -33.83 -3.11 -24.67
N MET A 254 -33.70 -3.51 -25.94
CA MET A 254 -33.86 -2.55 -27.05
C MET A 254 -35.27 -1.91 -27.11
N ALA A 255 -36.27 -2.53 -26.47
CA ALA A 255 -37.61 -1.94 -26.31
C ALA A 255 -37.77 -1.08 -25.03
N ILE A 256 -36.89 -1.26 -24.03
CA ILE A 256 -36.96 -0.61 -22.70
C ILE A 256 -35.89 0.49 -22.57
N SER A 257 -34.85 0.46 -23.41
CA SER A 257 -33.67 1.35 -23.39
C SER A 257 -33.98 2.83 -23.68
N THR A 258 -35.21 3.15 -24.09
CA THR A 258 -35.65 4.53 -24.27
C THR A 258 -36.22 5.14 -22.97
N LEU A 259 -36.54 4.34 -21.95
CA LEU A 259 -37.30 4.81 -20.77
C LEU A 259 -36.56 4.78 -19.41
N LEU A 260 -35.43 4.07 -19.26
CA LEU A 260 -34.78 3.87 -17.94
C LEU A 260 -33.46 4.62 -17.72
N VAL A 261 -33.12 5.59 -18.56
CA VAL A 261 -31.80 6.27 -18.54
C VAL A 261 -31.68 7.39 -17.48
N ILE A 262 -32.75 7.77 -16.76
CA ILE A 262 -32.72 9.03 -15.98
C ILE A 262 -32.27 8.84 -14.51
N GLU A 263 -32.56 7.72 -13.87
CA GLU A 263 -32.30 7.57 -12.42
C GLU A 263 -30.82 7.28 -12.07
N PRO A 264 -30.08 6.41 -12.80
CA PRO A 264 -28.64 6.22 -12.59
C PRO A 264 -27.80 7.40 -13.12
N PHE A 265 -28.38 8.25 -13.98
CA PHE A 265 -27.72 9.39 -14.62
C PHE A 265 -27.61 10.59 -13.67
N LEU A 266 -28.63 10.86 -12.86
CA LEU A 266 -28.60 11.95 -11.89
C LEU A 266 -27.70 11.64 -10.67
N TYR A 267 -27.62 10.38 -10.26
CA TYR A 267 -26.77 9.96 -9.14
C TYR A 267 -25.26 10.02 -9.48
N ASN A 268 -24.90 9.84 -10.76
CA ASN A 268 -23.51 9.87 -11.22
C ASN A 268 -23.03 11.27 -11.64
N ILE A 269 -23.92 12.18 -12.06
CA ILE A 269 -23.56 13.59 -12.30
C ILE A 269 -23.10 14.28 -11.01
N TYR A 270 -23.72 13.97 -9.87
CA TYR A 270 -23.37 14.56 -8.57
C TYR A 270 -21.94 14.22 -8.12
N TRP A 271 -21.44 13.03 -8.44
CA TRP A 271 -20.07 12.63 -8.13
C TRP A 271 -19.06 12.98 -9.24
N ALA A 272 -19.48 13.05 -10.49
CA ALA A 272 -18.60 13.39 -11.61
C ALA A 272 -18.17 14.88 -11.62
N THR A 273 -19.01 15.80 -11.14
CA THR A 273 -18.62 17.22 -10.96
C THR A 273 -17.77 17.46 -9.72
N ALA A 274 -17.91 16.64 -8.67
CA ALA A 274 -17.09 16.71 -7.46
C ALA A 274 -15.63 16.28 -7.71
N VAL A 275 -15.39 15.37 -8.66
CA VAL A 275 -14.05 14.84 -8.95
C VAL A 275 -13.44 15.44 -10.23
N GLY A 276 -14.28 15.84 -11.20
CA GLY A 276 -13.82 16.39 -12.48
C GLY A 276 -13.20 17.79 -12.42
N THR A 277 -13.39 18.53 -11.33
CA THR A 277 -12.82 19.88 -11.15
C THR A 277 -11.38 19.84 -10.61
N VAL A 278 -10.84 18.65 -10.28
CA VAL A 278 -9.52 18.50 -9.63
C VAL A 278 -8.40 18.05 -10.59
N VAL A 279 -8.69 17.60 -11.82
CA VAL A 279 -7.68 16.84 -12.61
C VAL A 279 -7.46 17.31 -14.06
N GLY A 280 -7.64 18.59 -14.39
CA GLY A 280 -7.38 19.04 -15.77
C GLY A 280 -6.92 20.49 -15.91
N ILE A 281 -5.75 20.65 -16.53
CA ILE A 281 -5.06 21.89 -17.01
C ILE A 281 -4.02 22.40 -15.99
N GLY A 282 -2.75 21.97 -16.08
CA GLY A 282 -1.67 22.58 -16.89
C GLY A 282 -0.78 23.43 -15.96
N SER A 283 0.53 23.25 -15.76
CA SER A 283 1.64 22.91 -16.64
C SER A 283 2.80 22.29 -15.85
N ALA A 284 3.56 21.42 -16.51
CA ALA A 284 4.81 20.86 -16.00
C ALA A 284 5.90 21.96 -15.94
N GLN A 285 6.08 22.56 -14.77
CA GLN A 285 7.30 23.27 -14.38
C GLN A 285 7.46 23.48 -12.85
N ASP A 286 6.43 23.24 -12.03
CA ASP A 286 6.46 23.51 -10.57
C ASP A 286 6.85 22.30 -9.69
N LEU A 287 7.69 21.39 -10.17
CA LEU A 287 8.05 20.15 -9.44
C LEU A 287 9.07 20.37 -8.28
N TYR A 288 9.25 21.60 -7.81
CA TYR A 288 10.05 21.98 -6.65
C TYR A 288 9.39 23.07 -5.79
N ASP A 289 8.05 23.17 -5.79
CA ASP A 289 7.34 23.97 -4.78
C ASP A 289 7.02 23.07 -3.57
N ASP A 290 7.72 23.32 -2.47
CA ASP A 290 7.28 22.85 -1.16
C ASP A 290 5.91 23.47 -0.86
N LYS A 291 5.05 22.73 -0.16
CA LYS A 291 3.72 23.22 0.22
C LYS A 291 3.59 23.18 1.72
N THR A 292 3.34 24.34 2.30
CA THR A 292 3.02 24.49 3.72
C THR A 292 1.52 24.52 3.89
N ILE A 293 0.96 23.53 4.57
CA ILE A 293 -0.45 23.54 4.97
C ILE A 293 -0.52 24.21 6.34
N LEU A 294 -1.34 25.25 6.44
CA LEU A 294 -1.44 26.06 7.65
C LEU A 294 -2.87 26.54 7.89
N SER A 295 -3.23 26.77 9.15
CA SER A 295 -4.49 27.37 9.57
C SER A 295 -4.16 28.51 10.52
N VAL A 296 -4.67 29.71 10.24
CA VAL A 296 -4.55 30.88 11.12
C VAL A 296 -5.96 31.41 11.34
N THR A 297 -6.46 31.31 12.56
CA THR A 297 -7.85 31.69 12.88
C THR A 297 -7.90 32.78 13.94
N SER A 298 -8.94 33.62 13.88
CA SER A 298 -9.30 34.61 14.90
C SER A 298 -10.81 34.57 15.10
N ASP A 299 -11.26 34.40 16.34
CA ASP A 299 -12.69 34.23 16.69
C ASP A 299 -13.40 33.19 15.79
N ASP A 300 -12.78 32.01 15.61
CA ASP A 300 -13.25 30.90 14.76
C ASP A 300 -13.44 31.24 13.27
N SER A 301 -12.84 32.35 12.81
CA SER A 301 -12.81 32.75 11.41
C SER A 301 -11.39 32.69 10.83
N LEU A 302 -11.27 32.14 9.63
CA LEU A 302 -9.97 32.02 8.94
C LEU A 302 -9.42 33.40 8.56
N VAL A 303 -8.20 33.70 9.03
CA VAL A 303 -7.45 34.92 8.73
C VAL A 303 -6.52 34.67 7.55
N ASP A 304 -6.59 35.50 6.51
CA ASP A 304 -5.67 35.41 5.37
C ASP A 304 -4.25 35.76 5.81
N ILE A 305 -3.30 34.84 5.62
CA ILE A 305 -1.92 35.02 6.07
C ILE A 305 -1.21 36.21 5.40
N ARG A 306 -1.70 36.67 4.25
CA ARG A 306 -1.18 37.88 3.57
C ARG A 306 -1.33 39.14 4.42
N THR A 307 -2.29 39.14 5.34
CA THR A 307 -2.61 40.31 6.18
C THR A 307 -1.81 40.37 7.47
N ILE A 308 -1.12 39.28 7.84
CA ILE A 308 -0.34 39.17 9.08
C ILE A 308 0.77 40.23 9.19
N PRO A 309 1.55 40.55 8.15
CA PRO A 309 2.55 41.62 8.22
C PRO A 309 1.94 42.99 8.56
N ASP A 310 0.76 43.31 8.03
CA ASP A 310 0.06 44.57 8.29
C ASP A 310 -0.53 44.60 9.72
N LEU A 311 -1.02 43.45 10.22
CA LEU A 311 -1.49 43.32 11.60
C LEU A 311 -0.35 43.51 12.61
N LEU A 312 0.81 42.91 12.34
CA LEU A 312 2.01 43.12 13.16
C LEU A 312 2.48 44.58 13.14
N ALA A 313 2.47 45.23 11.97
CA ALA A 313 2.82 46.64 11.85
C ALA A 313 1.88 47.56 12.64
N ARG A 314 0.57 47.26 12.66
CA ARG A 314 -0.42 47.98 13.48
C ARG A 314 -0.24 47.74 14.99
N ALA A 315 0.24 46.57 15.37
CA ALA A 315 0.60 46.24 16.75
C ALA A 315 1.99 46.79 17.18
N GLY A 316 2.64 47.58 16.33
CA GLY A 316 3.95 48.18 16.62
C GLY A 316 5.13 47.21 16.55
N GLN A 317 4.95 46.02 15.96
CA GLN A 317 5.99 45.01 15.77
C GLN A 317 6.54 45.08 14.33
N GLN A 318 7.86 44.94 14.19
CA GLN A 318 8.48 44.76 12.87
C GLN A 318 8.53 43.28 12.53
N GLY A 319 7.66 42.83 11.60
CA GLY A 319 7.74 41.48 11.05
C GLY A 319 8.97 41.28 10.15
N ASN A 320 9.39 40.03 9.97
CA ASN A 320 10.49 39.68 9.06
C ASN A 320 10.22 40.19 7.61
N PRO A 321 11.02 41.14 7.09
CA PRO A 321 10.77 41.78 5.79
C PRO A 321 10.92 40.82 4.60
N LYS A 322 11.73 39.77 4.74
CA LYS A 322 11.87 38.69 3.75
C LYS A 322 10.53 37.95 3.58
N ILE A 323 9.88 37.62 4.70
CA ILE A 323 8.61 36.86 4.72
C ILE A 323 7.43 37.75 4.34
N ALA A 324 7.42 39.02 4.74
CA ALA A 324 6.41 39.99 4.29
C ALA A 324 6.43 40.18 2.76
N THR A 325 7.62 40.22 2.16
CA THR A 325 7.80 40.31 0.70
C THR A 325 7.40 39.02 -0.01
N PHE A 326 7.62 37.88 0.63
CA PHE A 326 7.15 36.59 0.14
C PHE A 326 5.62 36.51 0.18
N LEU A 327 4.99 36.80 1.32
CA LEU A 327 3.53 36.70 1.51
C LEU A 327 2.73 37.60 0.56
N SER A 328 3.27 38.77 0.17
CA SER A 328 2.61 39.66 -0.78
C SER A 328 2.55 39.09 -2.21
N ASN A 329 3.48 38.20 -2.56
CA ASN A 329 3.61 37.60 -3.89
C ASN A 329 3.32 36.09 -3.92
N ALA A 330 3.20 35.45 -2.75
CA ALA A 330 3.04 34.01 -2.62
C ALA A 330 1.68 33.55 -3.14
N ARG A 331 1.70 32.42 -3.85
CA ARG A 331 0.49 31.68 -4.19
C ARG A 331 -0.04 31.03 -2.92
N ILE A 332 -1.23 31.47 -2.49
CA ILE A 332 -1.91 30.93 -1.30
C ILE A 332 -3.30 30.47 -1.73
N GLU A 333 -3.59 29.20 -1.48
CA GLU A 333 -4.88 28.56 -1.75
C GLU A 333 -5.69 28.48 -0.46
N THR A 334 -6.87 29.10 -0.43
CA THR A 334 -7.72 29.15 0.77
C THR A 334 -8.81 28.07 0.70
N LEU A 335 -8.75 27.11 1.62
CA LEU A 335 -9.72 26.04 1.79
C LEU A 335 -10.79 26.45 2.80
N LYS A 336 -11.80 27.20 2.32
CA LYS A 336 -12.83 27.84 3.17
C LYS A 336 -13.59 26.87 4.11
N PHE A 337 -13.85 25.64 3.67
CA PHE A 337 -14.58 24.65 4.48
C PHE A 337 -13.71 23.96 5.54
N ALA A 338 -12.42 23.81 5.27
CA ALA A 338 -11.46 23.20 6.19
C ALA A 338 -10.79 24.24 7.11
N GLN A 339 -11.17 25.52 6.98
CA GLN A 339 -10.53 26.65 7.66
C GLN A 339 -9.00 26.59 7.61
N CYS A 340 -8.43 26.31 6.43
CA CYS A 340 -6.99 26.26 6.25
C CYS A 340 -6.55 26.90 4.93
N GLN A 341 -5.26 27.14 4.80
CA GLN A 341 -4.59 27.75 3.67
C GLN A 341 -3.38 26.90 3.29
N ILE A 342 -3.09 26.83 2.00
CA ILE A 342 -1.89 26.18 1.47
C ILE A 342 -1.02 27.27 0.87
N ALA A 343 0.14 27.52 1.49
CA ALA A 343 1.16 28.40 0.95
C ALA A 343 2.16 27.59 0.14
N HIS A 344 2.41 28.01 -1.10
CA HIS A 344 3.45 27.42 -1.94
C HIS A 344 4.79 28.09 -1.59
N THR A 345 5.68 27.34 -0.97
CA THR A 345 7.00 27.74 -0.47
C THR A 345 8.10 27.13 -1.35
N THR A 346 9.28 27.74 -1.37
CA THR A 346 10.44 27.16 -2.07
C THR A 346 11.70 27.33 -1.24
N ILE A 347 12.61 26.36 -1.34
CA ILE A 347 13.93 26.38 -0.68
C ILE A 347 14.71 27.66 -1.04
N SER A 348 14.49 28.23 -2.23
CA SER A 348 15.14 29.45 -2.71
C SER A 348 14.50 30.77 -2.26
N SER A 349 13.29 30.76 -1.68
CA SER A 349 12.60 31.99 -1.25
C SER A 349 12.37 32.01 0.27
N VAL A 350 11.36 31.31 0.76
CA VAL A 350 11.04 31.12 2.17
C VAL A 350 10.72 29.65 2.38
N THR A 351 11.44 29.01 3.29
CA THR A 351 11.25 27.60 3.66
C THR A 351 9.99 27.38 4.50
N ASN A 352 9.53 26.14 4.60
CA ASN A 352 8.38 25.77 5.44
C ASN A 352 8.61 26.19 6.90
N ASP A 353 9.82 25.98 7.41
CA ASP A 353 10.19 26.32 8.79
C ASP A 353 10.23 27.81 9.02
N GLU A 354 10.86 28.59 8.12
CA GLU A 354 10.87 30.05 8.21
C GLU A 354 9.44 30.63 8.21
N LEU A 355 8.53 30.07 7.40
CA LEU A 355 7.14 30.52 7.33
C LEU A 355 6.34 30.11 8.58
N CYS A 356 6.43 28.85 9.02
CA CYS A 356 5.73 28.39 10.22
C CYS A 356 6.24 29.12 11.47
N GLU A 357 7.55 29.31 11.61
CA GLU A 357 8.17 30.03 12.72
C GLU A 357 7.69 31.49 12.78
N TYR A 358 7.67 32.17 11.64
CA TYR A 358 7.15 33.54 11.54
C TYR A 358 5.67 33.65 11.92
N LEU A 359 4.83 32.72 11.48
CA LEU A 359 3.41 32.73 11.84
C LEU A 359 3.19 32.41 13.32
N HIS A 360 3.94 31.45 13.87
CA HIS A 360 3.90 31.17 15.31
C HIS A 360 4.41 32.36 16.14
N GLU A 361 5.45 33.06 15.70
CA GLU A 361 5.92 34.30 16.32
C GLU A 361 4.87 35.41 16.23
N ALA A 362 4.19 35.55 15.09
CA ALA A 362 3.08 36.49 14.93
C ALA A 362 1.93 36.20 15.91
N GLY A 363 1.56 34.93 16.09
CA GLY A 363 0.56 34.51 17.07
C GLY A 363 0.96 34.78 18.54
N ARG A 364 2.25 34.87 18.86
CA ARG A 364 2.69 35.31 20.20
C ARG A 364 2.48 36.80 20.44
N HIS A 365 2.54 37.62 19.38
CA HIS A 365 2.36 39.08 19.46
C HIS A 365 0.92 39.53 19.26
N LEU A 366 0.09 38.70 18.60
CA LEU A 366 -1.32 38.92 18.31
C LEU A 366 -2.13 37.79 18.99
N PRO A 367 -2.47 37.92 20.28
CA PRO A 367 -3.09 36.84 21.08
C PRO A 367 -4.47 36.40 20.58
N GLU A 368 -5.09 37.17 19.69
CA GLU A 368 -6.32 36.85 18.98
C GLU A 368 -6.13 35.85 17.82
N LEU A 369 -4.89 35.46 17.49
CA LEU A 369 -4.57 34.53 16.41
C LEU A 369 -4.19 33.14 16.96
N VAL A 370 -4.86 32.10 16.46
CA VAL A 370 -4.48 30.69 16.67
C VAL A 370 -3.82 30.17 15.40
N VAL A 371 -2.58 29.69 15.51
CA VAL A 371 -1.75 29.27 14.37
C VAL A 371 -1.45 27.77 14.46
N THR A 372 -1.80 27.03 13.40
CA THR A 372 -1.48 25.62 13.20
C THR A 372 -0.74 25.47 11.87
N CYS A 373 0.43 24.83 11.85
CA CYS A 373 1.26 24.70 10.65
C CYS A 373 1.82 23.27 10.55
N THR A 374 1.75 22.63 9.37
CA THR A 374 2.27 21.26 9.17
C THR A 374 3.08 21.11 7.87
N ARG A 375 4.14 20.30 7.92
CA ARG A 375 5.10 20.06 6.82
C ARG A 375 4.62 18.96 5.86
N ASN A 376 5.06 19.04 4.61
CA ASN A 376 4.97 17.95 3.63
C ASN A 376 6.22 17.04 3.75
N ILE A 377 6.03 15.72 3.96
CA ILE A 377 7.07 14.76 4.44
C ILE A 377 7.88 14.11 3.28
N ALA A 378 7.79 14.62 2.05
CA ALA A 378 8.36 13.94 0.88
C ALA A 378 9.88 14.12 0.67
N GLY A 379 10.56 14.98 1.44
CA GLY A 379 11.97 15.38 1.20
C GLY A 379 13.07 14.64 1.98
N GLU A 380 12.74 13.75 2.93
CA GLU A 380 13.71 13.21 3.91
C GLU A 380 14.35 11.85 3.56
N VAL A 381 14.26 11.39 2.30
CA VAL A 381 14.78 10.06 1.94
C VAL A 381 16.31 10.00 1.91
N ALA A 382 17.03 11.12 1.94
CA ALA A 382 18.50 11.13 1.81
C ALA A 382 19.31 10.95 3.11
N ASN A 383 18.72 11.05 4.33
CA ASN A 383 19.49 11.11 5.58
C ASN A 383 19.33 9.92 6.55
N VAL A 384 18.29 9.10 6.40
CA VAL A 384 17.93 8.08 7.42
C VAL A 384 19.02 7.03 7.63
N ARG A 385 19.65 6.54 6.56
CA ARG A 385 20.68 5.49 6.66
C ARG A 385 21.96 6.02 7.32
N ASP A 386 22.33 7.25 7.02
CA ASP A 386 23.55 7.88 7.54
C ASP A 386 23.41 8.17 9.04
N GLU A 387 22.22 8.56 9.49
CA GLU A 387 21.90 8.77 10.91
C GLU A 387 21.84 7.46 11.72
N LEU A 388 21.45 6.35 11.08
CA LEU A 388 21.43 5.03 11.73
C LEU A 388 22.81 4.38 11.80
N HIS A 389 23.79 4.84 11.00
CA HIS A 389 25.14 4.28 10.91
C HIS A 389 25.16 2.77 10.60
N VAL A 390 24.28 2.32 9.71
CA VAL A 390 24.16 0.92 9.28
C VAL A 390 24.33 0.73 7.78
N ASN A 391 24.80 -0.45 7.37
CA ASN A 391 25.02 -0.78 5.95
C ASN A 391 23.82 -1.47 5.26
N ASP A 392 22.73 -1.70 5.99
CA ASP A 392 21.56 -2.46 5.53
C ASP A 392 20.75 -1.65 4.49
N PRO A 393 20.48 -2.17 3.28
CA PRO A 393 19.89 -1.41 2.18
C PRO A 393 18.50 -0.81 2.49
N GLN A 394 17.69 -1.50 3.29
CA GLN A 394 16.32 -1.07 3.58
C GLN A 394 16.23 -0.17 4.83
N ALA A 395 17.33 0.08 5.53
CA ALA A 395 17.36 0.97 6.70
C ALA A 395 16.86 2.39 6.40
N ILE A 396 17.03 2.85 5.16
CA ILE A 396 16.51 4.14 4.66
C ILE A 396 14.98 4.30 4.82
N ARG A 397 14.26 3.19 4.96
CA ARG A 397 12.80 3.13 5.12
C ARG A 397 12.36 3.10 6.57
N GLN A 398 13.31 3.04 7.51
CA GLN A 398 13.07 2.81 8.93
C GLN A 398 13.16 4.10 9.74
N SER A 399 12.39 5.12 9.35
CA SER A 399 12.37 6.42 10.04
C SER A 399 12.02 6.27 11.53
N GLN A 400 11.24 5.26 11.92
CA GLN A 400 10.95 4.95 13.32
C GLN A 400 12.22 4.72 14.16
N LEU A 401 13.29 4.16 13.59
CA LEU A 401 14.53 3.89 14.33
C LEU A 401 15.36 5.16 14.53
N VAL A 402 15.35 6.06 13.54
CA VAL A 402 15.97 7.39 13.68
C VAL A 402 15.29 8.17 14.79
N ARG A 403 13.96 8.17 14.80
CA ARG A 403 13.14 8.84 15.84
C ARG A 403 13.39 8.27 17.24
N MET A 404 13.63 6.96 17.34
CA MET A 404 14.03 6.30 18.59
C MET A 404 15.52 6.50 18.93
N ARG A 405 16.26 7.29 18.15
CA ARG A 405 17.70 7.56 18.29
C ARG A 405 18.55 6.29 18.32
N MET A 406 18.15 5.29 17.53
CA MET A 406 18.81 3.98 17.57
C MET A 406 20.25 4.00 17.07
N GLY A 407 20.60 4.92 16.16
CA GLY A 407 22.00 5.13 15.75
C GLY A 407 22.91 5.44 16.95
N GLU A 408 22.48 6.36 17.82
CA GLU A 408 23.20 6.72 19.05
C GLU A 408 23.23 5.56 20.05
N VAL A 409 22.09 4.87 20.22
CA VAL A 409 22.01 3.68 21.09
C VAL A 409 23.01 2.62 20.65
N TRP A 410 23.04 2.25 19.37
CA TRP A 410 23.95 1.20 18.89
C TRP A 410 25.41 1.60 19.00
N GLN A 411 25.76 2.86 18.73
CA GLN A 411 27.11 3.36 18.94
C GLN A 411 27.53 3.26 20.41
N LEU A 412 26.67 3.71 21.33
CA LEU A 412 26.92 3.62 22.76
C LEU A 412 27.10 2.16 23.22
N LEU A 413 26.27 1.24 22.73
CA LEU A 413 26.34 -0.17 23.09
C LEU A 413 27.62 -0.88 22.62
N GLN A 414 28.32 -0.37 21.59
CA GLN A 414 29.60 -0.93 21.14
C GLN A 414 30.73 -0.71 22.15
N GLU A 415 30.60 0.30 23.02
CA GLU A 415 31.63 0.65 23.99
C GLU A 415 31.63 -0.27 25.22
N TYR A 416 30.55 -1.02 25.48
CA TYR A 416 30.36 -1.77 26.72
C TYR A 416 30.20 -3.28 26.50
N PRO A 417 30.69 -4.11 27.43
CA PRO A 417 30.51 -5.56 27.33
C PRO A 417 29.02 -5.93 27.48
N ARG A 418 28.55 -6.83 26.62
CA ARG A 418 27.16 -7.32 26.61
C ARG A 418 27.13 -8.84 26.62
N ARG A 419 26.15 -9.41 27.32
CA ARG A 419 25.84 -10.85 27.30
C ARG A 419 24.70 -11.17 26.34
N GLU A 420 24.70 -12.37 25.79
CA GLU A 420 23.58 -12.90 24.99
C GLU A 420 22.30 -13.04 25.83
N VAL A 421 21.17 -12.59 25.27
CA VAL A 421 19.84 -12.68 25.87
C VAL A 421 18.91 -13.48 24.96
N LYS A 422 18.32 -14.55 25.50
CA LYS A 422 17.29 -15.31 24.77
C LYS A 422 15.95 -14.59 24.84
N VAL A 423 15.32 -14.38 23.69
CA VAL A 423 14.00 -13.73 23.57
C VAL A 423 13.04 -14.70 22.88
N ALA A 424 11.98 -15.09 23.57
CA ALA A 424 10.91 -15.89 22.99
C ALA A 424 9.88 -15.02 22.30
N VAL A 425 9.51 -15.35 21.06
CA VAL A 425 8.42 -14.70 20.31
C VAL A 425 7.26 -15.68 20.20
N LEU A 426 6.14 -15.36 20.87
CA LEU A 426 4.94 -16.19 20.88
C LEU A 426 3.94 -15.64 19.86
N ASP A 427 3.96 -16.19 18.65
CA ASP A 427 3.22 -15.67 17.49
C ASP A 427 2.94 -16.78 16.44
N HIS A 428 2.84 -16.43 15.16
CA HIS A 428 2.54 -17.32 14.02
C HIS A 428 3.73 -18.15 13.50
N GLY A 429 4.89 -18.08 14.17
CA GLY A 429 6.12 -18.73 13.72
C GLY A 429 7.04 -17.80 12.92
N VAL A 430 8.28 -18.25 12.72
CA VAL A 430 9.36 -17.48 12.07
C VAL A 430 10.06 -18.36 11.04
N ASN A 431 10.43 -17.78 9.90
CA ASN A 431 11.31 -18.40 8.91
C ASN A 431 12.77 -18.00 9.16
N PHE A 432 13.53 -18.88 9.79
CA PHE A 432 14.97 -18.69 10.02
C PHE A 432 15.85 -19.00 8.79
N THR A 433 15.29 -19.10 7.58
CA THR A 433 16.09 -19.00 6.34
C THR A 433 16.27 -17.55 5.90
N ASP A 434 15.53 -16.61 6.50
CA ASP A 434 15.68 -15.19 6.27
C ASP A 434 17.09 -14.73 6.70
N PRO A 435 17.85 -14.03 5.84
CA PRO A 435 19.21 -13.62 6.14
C PRO A 435 19.33 -12.69 7.35
N ASP A 436 18.28 -11.93 7.67
CA ASP A 436 18.28 -11.01 8.80
C ASP A 436 17.94 -11.72 10.12
N LEU A 437 17.30 -12.89 10.08
CA LEU A 437 16.95 -13.66 11.28
C LEU A 437 17.81 -14.91 11.48
N ALA A 438 18.37 -15.49 10.43
CA ALA A 438 19.19 -16.70 10.50
C ALA A 438 20.36 -16.62 11.51
N PRO A 439 21.10 -15.49 11.62
CA PRO A 439 22.21 -15.35 12.57
C PRO A 439 21.77 -15.35 14.05
N LEU A 440 20.48 -15.08 14.30
CA LEU A 440 19.91 -14.90 15.63
C LEU A 440 19.21 -16.17 16.13
N ARG A 441 19.27 -17.26 15.36
CA ARG A 441 18.61 -18.52 15.67
C ARG A 441 19.09 -19.07 17.03
N GLY A 442 18.24 -18.98 18.05
CA GLY A 442 18.51 -19.53 19.37
C GLY A 442 18.48 -21.06 19.38
N SER A 443 19.34 -21.69 20.17
CA SER A 443 19.33 -23.15 20.38
C SER A 443 19.17 -23.45 21.86
N SER A 444 18.33 -24.41 22.21
CA SER A 444 18.11 -24.84 23.59
C SER A 444 17.62 -26.29 23.65
N VAL A 445 17.70 -26.91 24.82
CA VAL A 445 17.13 -28.23 25.08
C VAL A 445 16.23 -28.09 26.30
N THR A 446 14.99 -28.55 26.20
CA THR A 446 14.04 -28.58 27.31
C THR A 446 14.42 -29.66 28.32
N SER A 447 13.88 -29.58 29.52
CA SER A 447 14.11 -30.57 30.58
C SER A 447 13.61 -31.97 30.22
N ASP A 448 12.62 -32.09 29.33
CA ASP A 448 12.11 -33.37 28.79
C ASP A 448 12.88 -33.86 27.55
N GLY A 449 13.93 -33.15 27.12
CA GLY A 449 14.84 -33.56 26.06
C GLY A 449 14.48 -33.13 24.63
N LYS A 450 13.48 -32.26 24.45
CA LYS A 450 13.18 -31.66 23.13
C LYS A 450 14.28 -30.67 22.75
N VAL A 451 14.82 -30.84 21.55
CA VAL A 451 15.84 -29.94 20.99
C VAL A 451 15.17 -28.82 20.22
N ILE A 452 15.32 -27.59 20.71
CA ILE A 452 14.81 -26.38 20.08
C ILE A 452 15.92 -25.76 19.24
N SER A 453 15.71 -25.65 17.93
CA SER A 453 16.59 -24.96 16.99
C SER A 453 15.81 -23.86 16.26
N GLY A 454 15.95 -22.63 16.74
CA GLY A 454 15.17 -21.48 16.31
C GLY A 454 13.78 -21.41 16.90
N GLY A 455 13.11 -22.54 17.14
CA GLY A 455 11.77 -22.52 17.70
C GLY A 455 11.10 -23.88 17.82
N TRP A 456 9.86 -23.85 18.30
CA TRP A 456 8.98 -25.01 18.41
C TRP A 456 7.57 -24.64 17.97
N ASN A 457 6.94 -25.52 17.21
CA ASN A 457 5.56 -25.38 16.76
C ASN A 457 4.64 -26.12 17.71
N LEU A 458 3.97 -25.39 18.61
CA LEU A 458 3.09 -25.97 19.63
C LEU A 458 1.78 -26.51 19.04
N ILE A 459 1.44 -26.14 17.79
CA ILE A 459 0.22 -26.62 17.11
C ILE A 459 0.40 -28.07 16.67
N ASN A 460 1.56 -28.40 16.10
CA ASN A 460 1.88 -29.74 15.62
C ASN A 460 2.76 -30.54 16.59
N ASP A 461 3.27 -29.89 17.64
CA ASP A 461 4.25 -30.40 18.61
C ASP A 461 5.54 -30.91 17.93
N ASP A 462 6.14 -30.08 17.07
CA ASP A 462 7.38 -30.39 16.36
C ASP A 462 8.30 -29.15 16.22
N SER A 463 9.50 -29.34 15.67
CA SER A 463 10.45 -28.24 15.41
C SER A 463 10.19 -27.51 14.09
N VAL A 464 9.12 -27.83 13.36
CA VAL A 464 8.83 -27.29 12.02
C VAL A 464 7.90 -26.09 12.15
N LEU A 465 8.50 -24.89 12.12
CA LEU A 465 7.76 -23.63 12.12
C LEU A 465 7.07 -23.43 10.76
N THR A 466 5.79 -23.08 10.80
CA THR A 466 4.99 -22.78 9.61
C THR A 466 4.49 -21.34 9.70
N PRO A 467 5.36 -20.34 9.44
CA PRO A 467 5.02 -18.92 9.50
C PRO A 467 3.86 -18.62 8.56
N GLY A 468 2.64 -18.58 9.10
CA GLY A 468 1.40 -18.59 8.32
C GLY A 468 1.18 -17.30 7.54
N ASP A 469 0.63 -16.29 8.21
CA ASP A 469 0.37 -14.94 7.67
C ASP A 469 1.62 -14.03 7.68
N GLY A 470 2.77 -14.57 8.11
CA GLY A 470 4.02 -13.84 8.28
C GLY A 470 3.99 -12.77 9.38
N HIS A 471 3.00 -12.73 10.26
CA HIS A 471 2.96 -11.76 11.37
C HIS A 471 4.14 -11.99 12.34
N GLY A 472 4.34 -13.24 12.76
CA GLY A 472 5.47 -13.66 13.60
C GLY A 472 6.85 -13.33 13.01
N GLN A 473 6.99 -13.47 11.69
CA GLN A 473 8.19 -13.04 10.95
C GLN A 473 8.41 -11.54 11.10
N ARG A 474 7.40 -10.73 10.78
CA ARG A 474 7.48 -9.26 10.78
C ARG A 474 7.78 -8.69 12.16
N VAL A 475 7.13 -9.18 13.22
CA VAL A 475 7.41 -8.73 14.59
C VAL A 475 8.82 -9.13 15.04
N SER A 476 9.33 -10.29 14.60
CA SER A 476 10.70 -10.73 14.90
C SER A 476 11.75 -9.88 14.18
N LEU A 477 11.47 -9.44 12.94
CA LEU A 477 12.32 -8.50 12.21
C LEU A 477 12.41 -7.14 12.93
N VAL A 478 11.27 -6.57 13.35
CA VAL A 478 11.26 -5.32 14.14
C VAL A 478 12.05 -5.47 15.44
N LEU A 479 11.93 -6.61 16.11
CA LEU A 479 12.62 -6.88 17.37
C LEU A 479 14.14 -6.92 17.19
N ALA A 480 14.65 -7.73 16.27
CA ALA A 480 16.07 -8.08 16.27
C ALA A 480 16.73 -8.28 14.90
N ALA A 481 16.08 -7.99 13.76
CA ALA A 481 16.71 -8.16 12.44
C ALA A 481 18.19 -7.74 12.43
N LYS A 482 19.05 -8.65 11.94
CA LYS A 482 20.50 -8.51 12.03
C LYS A 482 20.95 -7.29 11.24
N GLY A 483 21.48 -6.30 11.95
CA GLY A 483 22.09 -5.13 11.32
C GLY A 483 23.52 -5.39 10.83
N ASN A 484 23.96 -4.50 9.95
CA ASN A 484 25.28 -4.48 9.35
C ASN A 484 25.65 -5.75 8.56
N ASN A 485 24.66 -6.50 8.06
CA ASN A 485 24.87 -7.71 7.26
C ASN A 485 24.79 -7.43 5.74
N SER A 486 24.62 -6.15 5.35
CA SER A 486 24.43 -5.70 3.96
C SER A 486 23.21 -6.30 3.27
N ALA A 487 22.21 -6.72 4.03
CA ALA A 487 20.95 -7.27 3.57
C ALA A 487 19.78 -6.62 4.30
N GLY A 488 18.60 -6.68 3.67
CA GLY A 488 17.32 -6.35 4.29
C GLY A 488 17.29 -5.11 5.20
N MET A 489 16.73 -5.29 6.38
CA MET A 489 16.43 -4.25 7.38
C MET A 489 17.15 -4.52 8.70
N VAL A 490 17.18 -3.53 9.59
CA VAL A 490 17.76 -3.68 10.94
C VAL A 490 16.68 -3.65 12.02
N GLY A 491 16.77 -4.51 13.03
CA GLY A 491 15.87 -4.54 14.17
C GLY A 491 16.36 -3.64 15.29
N VAL A 492 15.54 -3.43 16.32
CA VAL A 492 15.92 -2.58 17.47
C VAL A 492 17.12 -3.19 18.23
N ALA A 493 17.17 -4.52 18.41
CA ALA A 493 18.26 -5.24 19.05
C ALA A 493 18.97 -6.20 18.07
N PRO A 494 19.82 -5.69 17.16
CA PRO A 494 20.44 -6.49 16.09
C PRO A 494 21.54 -7.46 16.56
N ASP A 495 22.00 -7.32 17.81
CA ASP A 495 23.11 -8.07 18.40
C ASP A 495 22.79 -8.50 19.84
N HIS A 496 23.50 -9.52 20.32
CA HIS A 496 23.36 -10.06 21.68
C HIS A 496 21.96 -10.60 22.01
N VAL A 497 21.22 -11.01 20.98
CA VAL A 497 19.89 -11.62 21.08
C VAL A 497 19.88 -12.98 20.39
N GLN A 498 19.36 -13.98 21.09
CA GLN A 498 18.97 -15.28 20.54
C GLN A 498 17.45 -15.37 20.46
N LEU A 499 16.90 -15.38 19.25
CA LEU A 499 15.48 -15.52 19.00
C LEU A 499 15.04 -16.98 19.11
N VAL A 500 13.97 -17.21 19.88
CA VAL A 500 13.26 -18.49 19.95
C VAL A 500 11.79 -18.27 19.58
N SER A 501 11.36 -18.77 18.42
CA SER A 501 9.96 -18.69 18.00
C SER A 501 9.14 -19.83 18.61
N LEU A 502 8.20 -19.51 19.49
CA LEU A 502 7.25 -20.48 20.01
C LEU A 502 5.91 -20.25 19.32
N GLN A 503 5.67 -21.01 18.25
CA GLN A 503 4.50 -20.81 17.41
C GLN A 503 3.25 -21.32 18.13
N VAL A 504 2.38 -20.39 18.50
CA VAL A 504 1.11 -20.63 19.19
C VAL A 504 -0.09 -20.21 18.34
N CYS A 505 0.13 -19.34 17.35
CA CYS A 505 -0.89 -18.85 16.46
C CYS A 505 -0.87 -19.58 15.12
N GLY A 506 -2.06 -19.87 14.60
CA GLY A 506 -2.24 -20.46 13.27
C GLY A 506 -3.50 -19.93 12.61
N LYS A 507 -4.02 -20.66 11.61
CA LYS A 507 -5.22 -20.24 10.85
C LYS A 507 -6.48 -20.01 11.70
N LYS A 508 -6.54 -20.59 12.91
CA LYS A 508 -7.68 -20.50 13.83
C LYS A 508 -7.44 -19.49 14.97
N GLY A 509 -6.46 -18.60 14.82
CA GLY A 509 -6.02 -17.69 15.88
C GLY A 509 -4.99 -18.33 16.80
N CYS A 510 -4.88 -17.79 18.01
CA CYS A 510 -3.93 -18.23 19.04
C CYS A 510 -4.73 -18.90 20.18
N PRO A 511 -4.71 -20.23 20.32
CA PRO A 511 -5.41 -20.91 21.42
C PRO A 511 -4.72 -20.67 22.77
N VAL A 512 -5.52 -20.51 23.83
CA VAL A 512 -5.03 -20.21 25.18
C VAL A 512 -4.16 -21.34 25.74
N ASP A 513 -4.53 -22.60 25.50
CA ASP A 513 -3.80 -23.76 25.99
C ASP A 513 -2.40 -23.87 25.37
N LEU A 514 -2.26 -23.51 24.08
CA LEU A 514 -0.96 -23.44 23.41
C LEU A 514 -0.11 -22.30 23.95
N LEU A 515 -0.73 -21.15 24.24
CA LEU A 515 -0.02 -20.03 24.87
C LEU A 515 0.52 -20.41 26.26
N VAL A 516 -0.28 -21.11 27.07
CA VAL A 516 0.15 -21.59 28.39
C VAL A 516 1.34 -22.55 28.26
N LYS A 517 1.27 -23.52 27.33
CA LYS A 517 2.39 -24.44 27.06
C LYS A 517 3.65 -23.72 26.57
N ALA A 518 3.50 -22.71 25.72
CA ALA A 518 4.63 -21.95 25.21
C ALA A 518 5.30 -21.11 26.31
N ILE A 519 4.54 -20.49 27.22
CA ILE A 519 5.13 -19.77 28.35
C ILE A 519 5.87 -20.73 29.29
N ASP A 520 5.31 -21.91 29.56
CA ASP A 520 5.97 -22.94 30.39
C ASP A 520 7.28 -23.43 29.73
N MET A 521 7.26 -23.69 28.41
CA MET A 521 8.45 -24.02 27.64
C MET A 521 9.49 -22.90 27.63
N ALA A 522 9.07 -21.64 27.53
CA ALA A 522 9.95 -20.47 27.58
C ALA A 522 10.68 -20.34 28.93
N ILE A 523 10.00 -20.67 30.03
CA ILE A 523 10.59 -20.75 31.37
C ILE A 523 11.63 -21.87 31.43
N ASP A 524 11.28 -23.05 30.93
CA ASP A 524 12.14 -24.24 30.95
C ASP A 524 13.46 -24.00 30.19
N ILE A 525 13.39 -23.37 29.01
CA ILE A 525 14.57 -22.99 28.24
C ILE A 525 15.23 -21.69 28.72
N ARG A 526 14.78 -21.10 29.84
CA ARG A 526 15.38 -19.93 30.50
C ARG A 526 15.55 -18.72 29.57
N VAL A 527 14.46 -18.29 28.91
CA VAL A 527 14.48 -17.01 28.18
C VAL A 527 14.49 -15.82 29.14
N GLY A 528 15.07 -14.69 28.71
CA GLY A 528 15.04 -13.45 29.48
C GLY A 528 13.79 -12.62 29.23
N VAL A 529 13.25 -12.68 28.00
CA VAL A 529 12.07 -11.91 27.57
C VAL A 529 11.12 -12.81 26.78
N ILE A 530 9.82 -12.68 27.03
CA ILE A 530 8.73 -13.24 26.23
C ILE A 530 8.00 -12.06 25.58
N SER A 531 8.02 -12.01 24.24
CA SER A 531 7.31 -11.04 23.42
C SER A 531 6.00 -11.62 22.91
N MET A 532 4.89 -10.93 23.17
CA MET A 532 3.52 -11.36 22.83
C MET A 532 2.80 -10.27 22.05
N SER A 533 2.70 -10.44 20.74
CA SER A 533 1.96 -9.55 19.84
C SER A 533 0.53 -10.05 19.60
N LEU A 534 -0.14 -10.47 20.66
CA LEU A 534 -1.49 -11.04 20.69
C LEU A 534 -2.26 -10.56 21.92
N ARG A 535 -3.59 -10.72 21.89
CA ARG A 535 -4.45 -10.47 23.05
C ARG A 535 -5.69 -11.37 23.05
N TYR A 536 -6.29 -11.52 24.22
CA TYR A 536 -7.63 -12.05 24.44
C TYR A 536 -8.47 -11.00 25.13
N PHE A 537 -9.76 -10.95 24.82
CA PHE A 537 -10.67 -10.21 25.67
C PHE A 537 -10.97 -11.02 26.92
N THR A 538 -10.88 -10.40 28.10
CA THR A 538 -11.17 -11.07 29.38
C THR A 538 -12.58 -11.64 29.42
N ARG A 539 -13.55 -10.98 28.78
CA ARG A 539 -14.94 -11.46 28.61
C ARG A 539 -15.07 -12.73 27.77
N ASP A 540 -14.10 -13.02 26.91
CA ASP A 540 -14.11 -14.19 26.02
C ASP A 540 -13.41 -15.40 26.65
N LEU A 541 -12.67 -15.19 27.75
CA LEU A 541 -11.99 -16.25 28.49
C LEU A 541 -12.93 -16.89 29.51
N ASN A 542 -13.00 -18.21 29.51
CA ASN A 542 -13.68 -18.90 30.61
C ASN A 542 -12.84 -18.87 31.91
N SER A 543 -13.46 -19.18 33.05
CA SER A 543 -12.81 -19.08 34.36
C SER A 543 -11.57 -19.96 34.50
N THR A 544 -11.52 -21.10 33.80
CA THR A 544 -10.38 -22.02 33.82
C THR A 544 -9.24 -21.47 32.97
N GLU A 545 -9.52 -21.02 31.75
CA GLU A 545 -8.55 -20.39 30.85
C GLU A 545 -7.89 -19.16 31.49
N PHE A 546 -8.71 -18.27 32.06
CA PHE A 546 -8.22 -17.09 32.75
C PHE A 546 -7.32 -17.46 33.95
N SER A 547 -7.73 -18.45 34.75
CA SER A 547 -6.95 -18.90 35.91
C SER A 547 -5.63 -19.54 35.51
N LEU A 548 -5.62 -20.37 34.46
CA LEU A 548 -4.41 -21.02 33.94
C LEU A 548 -3.43 -19.99 33.35
N LEU A 549 -3.93 -19.08 32.53
CA LEU A 549 -3.09 -18.06 31.91
C LEU A 549 -2.51 -17.11 32.97
N ARG A 550 -3.30 -16.73 33.98
CA ARG A 550 -2.80 -15.94 35.12
C ARG A 550 -1.75 -16.69 35.94
N ALA A 551 -1.94 -18.00 36.16
CA ALA A 551 -1.00 -18.82 36.92
C ALA A 551 0.35 -18.96 36.20
N VAL A 552 0.34 -19.17 34.87
CA VAL A 552 1.60 -19.33 34.12
C VAL A 552 2.34 -18.01 33.95
N LEU A 553 1.66 -16.87 33.77
CA LEU A 553 2.30 -15.54 33.76
C LEU A 553 2.95 -15.23 35.11
N ARG A 554 2.28 -15.58 36.21
CA ARG A 554 2.87 -15.46 37.55
C ARG A 554 4.11 -16.33 37.71
N ARG A 555 4.07 -17.57 37.24
CA ARG A 555 5.23 -18.47 37.25
C ARG A 555 6.40 -17.89 36.43
N ALA A 556 6.15 -17.38 35.23
CA ALA A 556 7.19 -16.76 34.41
C ALA A 556 7.87 -15.61 35.16
N GLN A 557 7.09 -14.78 35.85
CA GLN A 557 7.61 -13.70 36.67
C GLN A 557 8.42 -14.19 37.87
N GLU A 558 7.98 -15.24 38.58
CA GLU A 558 8.73 -15.87 39.68
C GLU A 558 10.09 -16.43 39.21
N HIS A 559 10.19 -16.79 37.93
CA HIS A 559 11.42 -17.19 37.26
C HIS A 559 12.19 -16.04 36.61
N ASN A 560 11.89 -14.78 36.97
CA ASN A 560 12.55 -13.57 36.48
C ASN A 560 12.48 -13.38 34.95
N VAL A 561 11.44 -13.89 34.30
CA VAL A 561 11.19 -13.67 32.88
C VAL A 561 10.38 -12.37 32.70
N LEU A 562 10.83 -11.49 31.80
CA LEU A 562 10.07 -10.30 31.40
C LEU A 562 8.98 -10.69 30.41
N LEU A 563 7.76 -10.20 30.64
CA LEU A 563 6.58 -10.45 29.84
C LEU A 563 6.19 -9.15 29.13
N VAL A 564 6.37 -9.05 27.82
CA VAL A 564 6.02 -7.84 27.05
C VAL A 564 4.85 -8.16 26.14
N SER A 565 3.77 -7.38 26.25
CA SER A 565 2.52 -7.64 25.54
C SER A 565 1.94 -6.40 24.88
N ALA A 566 1.37 -6.58 23.69
CA ALA A 566 0.64 -5.54 22.98
C ALA A 566 -0.67 -5.16 23.73
N ALA A 567 -1.01 -3.87 23.77
CA ALA A 567 -2.23 -3.40 24.43
C ALA A 567 -3.52 -3.76 23.67
N GLY A 568 -3.43 -3.98 22.36
CA GLY A 568 -4.58 -4.19 21.46
C GLY A 568 -4.85 -3.00 20.55
N ASN A 569 -5.80 -3.16 19.62
CA ASN A 569 -6.02 -2.26 18.48
C ASN A 569 -7.51 -1.87 18.30
N GLU A 570 -8.26 -1.73 19.39
CA GLU A 570 -9.72 -1.54 19.36
C GLU A 570 -10.15 -0.17 19.86
N ASN A 571 -9.20 0.68 20.24
CA ASN A 571 -9.47 1.98 20.86
C ASN A 571 -10.35 1.87 22.12
N ILE A 572 -10.03 0.90 22.99
CA ILE A 572 -10.74 0.68 24.26
C ILE A 572 -9.76 0.69 25.44
N ASP A 573 -10.31 0.64 26.65
CA ASP A 573 -9.54 0.42 27.87
C ASP A 573 -8.92 -1.00 27.87
N ALA A 574 -7.60 -1.06 28.05
CA ALA A 574 -6.81 -2.27 28.05
C ALA A 574 -7.07 -3.17 29.27
N HIS A 575 -7.85 -2.75 30.27
CA HIS A 575 -8.36 -3.62 31.33
C HIS A 575 -9.11 -4.85 30.80
N GLU A 576 -9.70 -4.76 29.61
CA GLU A 576 -10.36 -5.88 28.94
C GLU A 576 -9.38 -6.78 28.17
N CYS A 577 -8.10 -6.43 28.04
CA CYS A 577 -7.14 -7.09 27.16
C CYS A 577 -6.10 -7.87 27.96
N TYR A 578 -6.07 -9.20 27.80
CA TYR A 578 -5.11 -10.08 28.45
C TYR A 578 -4.10 -10.64 27.43
N PRO A 579 -2.78 -10.70 27.70
CA PRO A 579 -2.11 -10.55 29.00
C PRO A 579 -1.71 -9.12 29.40
N CYS A 580 -2.00 -8.09 28.59
CA CYS A 580 -1.71 -6.69 28.94
C CYS A 580 -2.21 -6.31 30.34
N ALA A 581 -3.47 -6.66 30.66
CA ALA A 581 -4.12 -6.43 31.95
C ALA A 581 -3.59 -7.30 33.11
N TYR A 582 -2.50 -8.05 32.94
CA TYR A 582 -1.93 -8.84 34.04
C TYR A 582 -1.32 -7.95 35.14
N GLY A 583 -0.65 -6.86 34.77
CA GLY A 583 -0.16 -5.83 35.70
C GLY A 583 0.97 -6.22 36.65
N GLY A 584 1.66 -7.35 36.42
CA GLY A 584 2.79 -7.79 37.28
C GLY A 584 4.05 -6.91 37.19
N PRO A 585 4.97 -6.97 38.18
CA PRO A 585 6.23 -6.22 38.19
C PRO A 585 7.16 -6.50 36.99
N ASN A 586 7.13 -7.71 36.42
CA ASN A 586 7.91 -8.06 35.23
C ASN A 586 7.06 -8.06 33.95
N ALA A 587 5.82 -7.59 34.01
CA ALA A 587 4.92 -7.55 32.86
C ALA A 587 4.74 -6.12 32.35
N ILE A 588 4.96 -5.90 31.06
CA ILE A 588 4.92 -4.60 30.41
C ILE A 588 3.83 -4.64 29.33
N CYS A 589 2.83 -3.79 29.49
CA CYS A 589 1.82 -3.57 28.45
C CYS A 589 2.18 -2.37 27.57
N VAL A 590 2.12 -2.55 26.25
CA VAL A 590 2.67 -1.62 25.26
C VAL A 590 1.58 -1.08 24.31
N ALA A 591 1.39 0.23 24.33
CA ALA A 591 0.56 0.95 23.37
C ALA A 591 1.35 1.40 22.13
N GLY A 592 0.63 1.79 21.07
CA GLY A 592 1.19 2.19 19.79
C GLY A 592 1.04 3.69 19.57
N LEU A 593 2.13 4.37 19.22
CA LEU A 593 2.16 5.79 18.84
C LEU A 593 1.82 5.97 17.34
N SER A 594 1.17 7.09 16.99
CA SER A 594 0.85 7.49 15.61
C SER A 594 2.04 8.08 14.87
N ASP A 595 2.71 9.03 15.50
CA ASP A 595 3.81 9.78 14.94
C ASP A 595 4.70 10.35 16.04
N ASP A 596 5.83 10.87 15.58
CA ASP A 596 6.95 11.42 16.33
C ASP A 596 6.81 12.91 16.67
N VAL A 597 5.86 13.61 16.06
CA VAL A 597 5.72 15.07 16.23
C VAL A 597 4.79 15.39 17.39
N THR A 598 3.70 14.62 17.50
CA THR A 598 2.69 14.84 18.53
C THR A 598 2.80 13.85 19.68
N TYR A 599 3.56 12.76 19.50
CA TYR A 599 3.58 11.59 20.39
C TYR A 599 2.17 11.08 20.72
N ASN A 600 1.18 11.32 19.86
CA ASN A 600 -0.17 10.86 20.11
C ASN A 600 -0.23 9.33 20.06
N LEU A 601 -1.07 8.75 20.93
CA LEU A 601 -1.44 7.36 20.76
C LEU A 601 -2.20 7.20 19.45
N SER A 602 -1.85 6.15 18.70
CA SER A 602 -2.56 5.74 17.48
C SER A 602 -4.06 5.64 17.75
N GLU A 603 -4.87 6.08 16.78
CA GLU A 603 -6.34 6.06 16.90
C GLU A 603 -6.89 4.69 17.28
N ARG A 604 -6.24 3.63 16.79
CA ARG A 604 -6.57 2.23 17.08
C ARG A 604 -5.98 1.71 18.39
N SER A 605 -4.94 2.31 18.95
CA SER A 605 -4.29 1.77 20.15
C SER A 605 -5.26 1.74 21.34
N ASN A 606 -5.26 0.61 22.05
CA ASN A 606 -5.87 0.57 23.39
C ASN A 606 -5.04 1.40 24.37
N PHE A 607 -5.69 1.83 25.45
CA PHE A 607 -5.18 2.77 26.44
C PHE A 607 -5.67 2.38 27.84
N GLY A 608 -5.36 3.17 28.86
CA GLY A 608 -5.82 2.99 30.25
C GLY A 608 -4.69 2.70 31.23
N ASP A 609 -5.04 2.60 32.52
CA ASP A 609 -4.08 2.49 33.63
C ASP A 609 -3.29 1.16 33.66
N MET A 610 -3.68 0.21 32.81
CA MET A 610 -2.97 -1.05 32.61
C MET A 610 -1.84 -0.96 31.58
N VAL A 611 -1.85 0.09 30.74
CA VAL A 611 -0.81 0.31 29.73
C VAL A 611 0.38 1.01 30.38
N ASP A 612 1.53 0.37 30.32
CA ASP A 612 2.74 0.85 30.99
C ASP A 612 3.48 1.88 30.14
N ILE A 613 3.69 1.60 28.85
CA ILE A 613 4.56 2.41 27.97
C ILE A 613 4.02 2.40 26.54
N ALA A 614 4.40 3.39 25.74
CA ALA A 614 4.07 3.46 24.31
C ALA A 614 5.34 3.42 23.44
N ALA A 615 5.25 2.77 22.28
CA ALA A 615 6.31 2.80 21.26
C ALA A 615 5.69 2.95 19.87
N PHE A 616 6.51 3.21 18.84
CA PHE A 616 6.00 3.40 17.49
C PHE A 616 5.20 2.19 17.02
N GLY A 617 3.93 2.44 16.68
CA GLY A 617 2.97 1.41 16.29
C GLY A 617 2.25 1.73 14.98
N GLU A 618 2.52 2.86 14.34
CA GLU A 618 1.91 3.25 13.07
C GLU A 618 2.97 3.39 11.99
N LEU A 619 2.65 2.91 10.78
CA LEU A 619 3.55 2.94 9.62
C LEU A 619 4.95 2.38 9.92
N VAL A 620 5.03 1.30 10.69
CA VAL A 620 6.30 0.62 11.01
C VAL A 620 6.74 -0.18 9.79
N TYR A 621 7.94 0.11 9.29
CA TYR A 621 8.55 -0.69 8.22
C TYR A 621 8.94 -2.08 8.74
N VAL A 622 8.52 -3.14 8.04
CA VAL A 622 8.68 -4.54 8.45
C VAL A 622 9.30 -5.42 7.36
N GLY A 623 10.15 -4.81 6.53
CA GLY A 623 10.83 -5.46 5.43
C GLY A 623 10.04 -5.38 4.13
N GLU A 624 10.41 -6.23 3.18
CA GLU A 624 9.67 -6.36 1.93
C GLU A 624 8.57 -7.43 2.05
N ASP A 625 7.49 -7.26 1.32
CA ASP A 625 6.52 -8.32 1.14
C ASP A 625 7.07 -9.43 0.22
N ARG A 626 6.28 -10.49 -0.01
CA ARG A 626 6.66 -11.61 -0.89
C ARG A 626 6.94 -11.22 -2.36
N PHE A 627 6.67 -9.97 -2.74
CA PHE A 627 6.86 -9.44 -4.09
C PHE A 627 8.00 -8.41 -4.15
N GLY A 628 8.69 -8.14 -3.03
CA GLY A 628 9.78 -7.17 -2.96
C GLY A 628 9.32 -5.73 -2.73
N TYR A 629 8.06 -5.48 -2.35
CA TYR A 629 7.59 -4.12 -2.05
C TYR A 629 7.80 -3.75 -0.59
N PRO A 630 8.14 -2.48 -0.30
CA PRO A 630 8.18 -1.95 1.06
C PRO A 630 6.89 -2.25 1.83
N ASN A 631 7.01 -2.97 2.93
CA ASN A 631 5.87 -3.36 3.75
C ASN A 631 5.84 -2.49 5.01
N TYR A 632 4.77 -1.70 5.15
CA TYR A 632 4.49 -0.91 6.34
C TYR A 632 3.27 -1.47 7.03
N GLN A 633 3.36 -1.60 8.36
CA GLN A 633 2.28 -2.14 9.16
C GLN A 633 2.02 -1.26 10.36
N SER A 634 0.75 -1.16 10.72
CA SER A 634 0.32 -0.50 11.95
C SER A 634 -0.23 -1.54 12.93
N GLY A 635 0.02 -1.32 14.22
CA GLY A 635 -0.52 -2.04 15.37
C GLY A 635 0.38 -2.03 16.59
N THR A 636 -0.24 -2.17 17.77
CA THR A 636 0.47 -2.43 19.04
C THR A 636 1.33 -3.69 18.99
N SER A 637 1.02 -4.61 18.07
CA SER A 637 1.84 -5.77 17.72
C SER A 637 3.25 -5.44 17.20
N TYR A 638 3.49 -4.22 16.72
CA TYR A 638 4.81 -3.74 16.28
C TYR A 638 5.49 -2.83 17.34
N ALA A 639 4.71 -2.23 18.24
CA ALA A 639 5.24 -1.50 19.38
C ALA A 639 5.80 -2.46 20.46
N ALA A 640 5.08 -3.55 20.76
CA ALA A 640 5.50 -4.57 21.73
C ALA A 640 6.90 -5.19 21.45
N PRO A 641 7.26 -5.59 20.22
CA PRO A 641 8.61 -6.08 19.93
C PRO A 641 9.69 -5.01 20.09
N MET A 642 9.41 -3.72 19.84
CA MET A 642 10.39 -2.65 20.11
C MET A 642 10.72 -2.53 21.60
N VAL A 643 9.71 -2.60 22.47
CA VAL A 643 9.91 -2.62 23.93
C VAL A 643 10.56 -3.93 24.39
N SER A 644 10.23 -5.06 23.74
CA SER A 644 10.88 -6.35 24.01
C SER A 644 12.39 -6.30 23.70
N ALA A 645 12.76 -5.65 22.60
CA ALA A 645 14.14 -5.41 22.21
C ALA A 645 14.84 -4.46 23.19
N ALA A 646 14.19 -3.36 23.61
CA ALA A 646 14.72 -2.47 24.65
C ALA A 646 15.01 -3.24 25.96
N ALA A 647 14.07 -4.07 26.41
CA ALA A 647 14.26 -4.92 27.57
C ALA A 647 15.44 -5.90 27.40
N ALA A 648 15.58 -6.53 26.22
CA ALA A 648 16.70 -7.40 25.92
C ALA A 648 18.04 -6.65 25.94
N ILE A 649 18.10 -5.42 25.41
CA ILE A 649 19.28 -4.55 25.46
C ILE A 649 19.68 -4.27 26.91
N LEU A 650 18.74 -3.88 27.79
CA LEU A 650 19.05 -3.62 29.19
C LEU A 650 19.53 -4.89 29.92
N LEU A 651 18.90 -6.04 29.66
CA LEU A 651 19.35 -7.33 30.21
C LEU A 651 20.75 -7.71 29.72
N SER A 652 21.10 -7.38 28.47
CA SER A 652 22.42 -7.65 27.88
C SER A 652 23.53 -6.85 28.58
N LEU A 653 23.20 -5.66 29.11
CA LEU A 653 24.06 -4.81 29.93
C LEU A 653 24.10 -5.23 31.41
N GLY A 654 23.41 -6.32 31.77
CA GLY A 654 23.38 -6.84 33.13
C GLY A 654 22.36 -6.15 34.04
N ALA A 655 21.31 -5.51 33.50
CA ALA A 655 20.18 -5.09 34.32
C ALA A 655 19.50 -6.32 34.96
N GLU A 656 19.10 -6.19 36.22
CA GLU A 656 18.26 -7.18 36.90
C GLU A 656 16.86 -7.19 36.27
N PRO A 657 16.28 -8.36 35.93
CA PRO A 657 14.96 -8.40 35.28
C PRO A 657 13.86 -7.63 36.01
N SER A 658 13.90 -7.62 37.35
CA SER A 658 12.94 -6.89 38.19
C SER A 658 13.09 -5.37 38.18
N SER A 659 14.22 -4.82 37.70
CA SER A 659 14.42 -3.37 37.56
C SER A 659 14.04 -2.85 36.18
N VAL A 660 14.08 -3.69 35.14
CA VAL A 660 13.89 -3.28 33.73
C VAL A 660 12.61 -2.48 33.51
N LYS A 661 11.45 -2.97 33.98
CA LYS A 661 10.18 -2.24 33.83
C LYS A 661 10.26 -0.84 34.46
N ARG A 662 10.79 -0.73 35.67
CA ARG A 662 10.89 0.56 36.38
C ARG A 662 11.85 1.50 35.69
N THR A 663 12.96 1.00 35.15
CA THR A 663 13.90 1.79 34.35
C THR A 663 13.22 2.36 33.11
N LEU A 664 12.58 1.50 32.29
CA LEU A 664 11.90 1.93 31.07
C LEU A 664 10.82 3.00 31.34
N LEU A 665 10.07 2.87 32.44
CA LEU A 665 9.06 3.86 32.83
C LEU A 665 9.67 5.16 33.35
N ALA A 666 10.72 5.09 34.14
CA ALA A 666 11.38 6.27 34.69
C ALA A 666 12.07 7.13 33.62
N ASP A 667 12.45 6.51 32.51
CA ASP A 667 13.14 7.15 31.39
C ASP A 667 12.22 7.46 30.21
N ALA A 668 10.93 7.11 30.29
CA ALA A 668 9.98 7.34 29.22
C ALA A 668 9.70 8.84 29.00
N ASP A 669 9.72 9.28 27.74
CA ASP A 669 9.42 10.66 27.37
C ASP A 669 7.93 10.93 27.60
N GLN A 670 7.62 11.97 28.36
CA GLN A 670 6.24 12.33 28.69
C GLN A 670 5.59 13.05 27.51
N PHE A 671 4.32 12.73 27.24
CA PHE A 671 3.55 13.34 26.16
C PHE A 671 2.08 13.51 26.53
N GLU A 672 1.38 14.39 25.82
CA GLU A 672 -0.06 14.58 26.02
C GLU A 672 -0.85 13.41 25.42
N THR A 673 -1.57 12.69 26.27
CA THR A 673 -2.27 11.47 25.87
C THR A 673 -3.61 11.71 25.15
N ALA A 674 -3.99 12.98 24.89
CA ALA A 674 -5.19 13.38 24.15
C ALA A 674 -6.49 12.61 24.53
N GLY A 675 -6.70 12.36 25.83
CA GLY A 675 -7.89 11.64 26.34
C GLY A 675 -7.76 10.11 26.37
N LYS A 676 -6.59 9.55 26.04
CA LYS A 676 -6.25 8.12 26.11
C LYS A 676 -5.15 7.87 27.15
N PRO A 677 -5.46 7.92 28.46
CA PRO A 677 -4.44 7.89 29.50
C PRO A 677 -3.60 6.62 29.44
N LEU A 678 -2.35 6.71 29.90
CA LEU A 678 -1.53 5.57 30.26
C LEU A 678 -1.50 5.44 31.79
N ARG A 679 -0.93 4.34 32.30
CA ARG A 679 -0.57 4.23 33.72
C ARG A 679 0.18 5.47 34.20
N PRO A 680 -0.04 5.95 35.45
CA PRO A 680 0.76 7.02 36.01
C PRO A 680 2.27 6.77 35.89
N GLY A 681 2.99 7.71 35.26
CA GLY A 681 4.42 7.58 34.95
C GLY A 681 4.73 6.83 33.65
N GLY A 682 3.72 6.40 32.89
CA GLY A 682 3.88 5.91 31.53
C GLY A 682 4.22 7.02 30.54
N GLY A 683 4.86 6.67 29.44
CA GLY A 683 5.29 7.62 28.41
C GLY A 683 5.75 6.90 27.15
N ALA A 684 6.38 7.65 26.24
CA ALA A 684 6.98 7.11 25.02
C ALA A 684 8.34 6.48 25.31
N LEU A 685 8.64 5.35 24.66
CA LEU A 685 9.86 4.59 24.86
C LEU A 685 11.10 5.39 24.47
N ASN A 686 11.98 5.64 25.45
CA ASN A 686 13.30 6.24 25.24
C ASN A 686 14.40 5.24 25.62
N ILE A 687 14.94 4.55 24.61
CA ILE A 687 15.94 3.49 24.82
C ILE A 687 17.29 4.09 25.24
N LEU A 688 17.67 5.23 24.68
CA LEU A 688 18.96 5.85 24.98
C LEU A 688 19.09 6.23 26.46
N SER A 689 18.11 6.98 26.99
CA SER A 689 18.06 7.35 28.41
C SER A 689 18.09 6.12 29.32
N SER A 690 17.36 5.06 28.95
CA SER A 690 17.33 3.79 29.69
C SER A 690 18.69 3.08 29.72
N VAL A 691 19.40 3.06 28.58
CA VAL A 691 20.73 2.46 28.45
C VAL A 691 21.76 3.23 29.27
N GLU A 692 21.78 4.56 29.17
CA GLU A 692 22.68 5.43 29.95
C GLU A 692 22.48 5.22 31.46
N ARG A 693 21.22 5.11 31.89
CA ARG A 693 20.90 4.85 33.29
C ARG A 693 21.44 3.50 33.76
N VAL A 694 21.27 2.43 32.98
CA VAL A 694 21.78 1.10 33.36
C VAL A 694 23.31 1.09 33.41
N ILE A 695 23.99 1.71 32.43
CA ILE A 695 25.45 1.86 32.43
C ILE A 695 25.92 2.56 33.70
N SER A 696 25.27 3.66 34.06
CA SER A 696 25.57 4.44 35.27
C SER A 696 25.32 3.63 36.55
N MET A 697 24.15 3.02 36.71
CA MET A 697 23.77 2.26 37.91
C MET A 697 24.65 1.03 38.14
N ASN A 698 25.05 0.35 37.06
CA ASN A 698 25.90 -0.84 37.13
C ASN A 698 27.41 -0.51 37.17
N ASN A 699 27.79 0.77 37.11
CA ASN A 699 29.19 1.22 37.01
C ASN A 699 29.98 0.48 35.91
N LEU A 700 29.35 0.27 34.76
CA LEU A 700 29.99 -0.43 33.65
C LEU A 700 31.18 0.39 33.14
N ARG A 701 32.28 -0.30 32.82
CA ARG A 701 33.46 0.33 32.24
C ARG A 701 33.50 0.06 30.74
N PRO A 702 33.87 1.06 29.92
CA PRO A 702 34.11 0.83 28.50
C PRO A 702 35.15 -0.26 28.28
N ILE A 703 34.98 -1.04 27.21
CA ILE A 703 35.95 -2.03 26.77
C ILE A 703 37.26 -1.30 26.47
N ALA A 704 38.36 -1.73 27.08
CA ALA A 704 39.67 -1.14 26.84
C ALA A 704 40.06 -1.33 25.36
N THR A 705 40.00 -0.27 24.57
CA THR A 705 40.48 -0.28 23.18
C THR A 705 42.01 -0.37 23.17
N PRO A 706 42.63 -1.31 22.43
CA PRO A 706 44.05 -1.25 22.17
C PRO A 706 44.36 -0.03 21.29
N GLY A 707 44.84 1.05 21.91
CA GLY A 707 45.60 2.11 21.26
C GLY A 707 44.87 3.04 20.27
N ASN A 708 44.24 4.09 20.78
CA ASN A 708 44.29 5.39 20.11
C ASN A 708 45.15 6.32 20.96
N LEU A 709 46.42 6.45 20.56
CA LEU A 709 47.30 7.52 20.99
C LEU A 709 46.59 8.85 20.75
N ARG A 710 46.18 9.50 21.84
CA ARG A 710 45.77 10.91 21.85
C ARG A 710 46.90 11.73 21.24
N TYR A 711 46.71 12.24 20.03
CA TYR A 711 47.43 13.46 19.64
C TYR A 711 46.79 14.62 20.41
N ARG A 712 47.45 15.02 21.49
CA ARG A 712 47.34 16.39 22.00
C ARG A 712 47.98 17.32 20.97
N LEU A 713 47.21 18.24 20.41
CA LEU A 713 47.63 19.61 20.14
C LEU A 713 46.45 20.54 20.44
#